data_AF-A0A7Y4ZEU8-F1
#
_entry.id   AF-A0A7Y4ZEU8-F1
#
_cell.length_a   1.000
_cell.length_b   1.000
_cell.length_c   1.000
_cell.angle_alpha   90.00
_cell.angle_beta   90.00
_cell.angle_gamma   90.00
#
_symmetry.space_group_name_H-M   'P 1'
#
loop_
_entity.id
_entity.type
_entity.pdbx_description
1 polymer ?
#
loop_
_entity_poly.entity_id
_entity_poly.type
_entity_poly.pdbx_seq_one_letter_code
_entity_poly.pdbx_strand_id
1 'polypeptide(L)'
;MRSLFLITPLTLIGLAAACSTSDAGPQTTPGTGGTCDVRAALAAGRCTSCHAPPSPAGRLDLTLDAKALGAALLDAPSTTTACAGRRLVDSRDAEASVLLTVVDHGLRAKGQACALTMAPGTPTNVDGLGPGDLACLTSWVKDLVAGKGGEPFEPVPLPSALSKLKLLVHGGALTEAELSAATADSGAIRGLVDGWTRSPEFAPKLRTFLSTALQQDSVGAAKESLGFPTAHFTPSDAIRDAIARSFVDTAMQIVSSGAPFTEVVTTHRRSLTTAELVLLGYSDQTSDQIASTKYKVRIVAPAKKNGVSATLKKVDNVWELGGAADAQQLSDGCRVESGKGPIPDPQTLGSEQFLSLLFGRVRCHGGPATSDLKYPAPVSPADHADARAVTLETSAGTALDFKDLAALRALPSGATVRVRFPRPGFFGTSVFLDNWPTNQDNSFRVTLGQTLAVGLGATFSIGDPTPASTEGIDTAHASPESPCYGCHRRLDPMRPFFANGMDPSYRASSAPPKPATFSFFGASRTGSTADDLALAIVEHPRFATAWVLRICGWATSRACSDAEPYVADLAKGFRESNWDFRKLVVDTLSSPLVTGLSGTPLSVRPEVSIARRRHLCAALTVRLGSLVEASGVCSKARDALARGIPDDAFARGQVDLVQTSTPGMFHAAGLERLCVALAPAAVAARFPSNDADTSTTKLVEELMGLPKNHPRHDAAIAALRTHLSEVVAAGGTQDESMQSAFVAACTSPDVSGAGL
;
A
#
# COMPACT_ATOMS: atom_id res chain seq x y z
N MET A 1 -34.36 -20.37 1.83
CA MET A 1 -34.04 -21.00 3.13
C MET A 1 -32.91 -20.21 3.77
N ARG A 2 -33.21 -19.54 4.89
CA ARG A 2 -32.27 -18.70 5.66
C ARG A 2 -31.53 -19.58 6.66
N SER A 3 -30.20 -19.58 6.62
CA SER A 3 -29.36 -19.92 7.78
C SER A 3 -28.21 -18.92 7.85
N LEU A 4 -28.27 -18.07 8.87
CA LEU A 4 -27.22 -17.15 9.28
C LEU A 4 -26.01 -17.94 9.80
N PHE A 5 -24.81 -17.62 9.33
CA PHE A 5 -23.59 -17.83 10.10
C PHE A 5 -23.13 -16.46 10.61
N LEU A 6 -23.35 -16.21 11.90
CA LEU A 6 -22.67 -15.17 12.65
C LEU A 6 -21.25 -15.68 12.97
N ILE A 7 -20.24 -14.98 12.46
CA ILE A 7 -18.86 -15.12 12.92
C ILE A 7 -18.63 -14.00 13.93
N THR A 8 -18.61 -14.35 15.20
CA THR A 8 -18.17 -13.49 16.31
C THR A 8 -16.63 -13.42 16.31
N PRO A 9 -16.00 -12.25 16.56
CA PRO A 9 -14.55 -12.13 16.60
C PRO A 9 -13.98 -12.87 17.82
N LEU A 10 -12.96 -13.70 17.59
CA LEU A 10 -12.19 -14.35 18.66
C LEU A 10 -11.46 -13.28 19.49
N THR A 11 -11.84 -13.18 20.76
CA THR A 11 -11.15 -12.47 21.83
C THR A 11 -9.82 -13.18 22.14
N LEU A 12 -8.72 -12.42 22.25
CA LEU A 12 -7.46 -12.89 22.81
C LEU A 12 -7.67 -13.38 24.25
N ILE A 13 -7.39 -14.66 24.50
CA ILE A 13 -7.11 -15.18 25.84
C ILE A 13 -5.65 -15.61 25.84
N GLY A 14 -4.84 -14.97 26.69
CA GLY A 14 -3.46 -15.38 26.93
C GLY A 14 -3.42 -16.75 27.59
N LEU A 15 -2.93 -17.74 26.85
CA LEU A 15 -2.46 -19.01 27.43
C LEU A 15 -0.94 -19.05 27.28
N ALA A 16 -0.24 -18.92 28.41
CA ALA A 16 1.12 -19.41 28.55
C ALA A 16 1.05 -20.95 28.48
N ALA A 17 1.46 -21.54 27.37
CA ALA A 17 1.58 -22.98 27.23
C ALA A 17 2.85 -23.44 27.98
N ALA A 18 2.68 -24.25 29.03
CA ALA A 18 3.79 -24.92 29.69
C ALA A 18 4.27 -26.08 28.81
N CYS A 19 5.55 -26.05 28.36
CA CYS A 19 6.17 -27.18 27.67
C CYS A 19 6.43 -28.30 28.70
N SER A 20 5.95 -29.53 28.42
CA SER A 20 6.05 -30.71 29.31
C SER A 20 7.50 -31.24 29.40
N THR A 21 7.92 -31.67 30.59
CA THR A 21 9.25 -32.23 30.86
C THR A 21 9.21 -33.76 30.94
N SER A 22 9.79 -34.45 29.97
CA SER A 22 10.22 -35.85 30.13
C SER A 22 11.55 -36.09 29.39
N ASP A 23 12.55 -36.54 30.17
CA ASP A 23 13.89 -37.05 29.86
C ASP A 23 14.88 -36.22 29.00
N ALA A 24 16.10 -36.06 29.53
CA ALA A 24 17.22 -35.42 28.85
C ALA A 24 17.89 -36.42 27.91
N GLY A 25 17.93 -36.09 26.61
CA GLY A 25 18.73 -36.83 25.64
C GLY A 25 20.24 -36.60 25.84
N PRO A 26 21.10 -37.50 25.33
CA PRO A 26 22.54 -37.39 25.49
C PRO A 26 23.10 -36.13 24.81
N GLN A 27 24.01 -35.43 25.49
CA GLN A 27 24.76 -34.29 24.95
C GLN A 27 25.62 -34.73 23.76
N THR A 28 25.55 -33.98 22.67
CA THR A 28 26.44 -34.09 21.51
C THR A 28 27.84 -33.63 21.92
N THR A 29 28.78 -34.58 22.02
CA THR A 29 30.20 -34.22 22.15
C THR A 29 30.69 -33.66 20.80
N PRO A 30 31.49 -32.58 20.78
CA PRO A 30 32.06 -32.08 19.54
C PRO A 30 33.00 -33.14 18.97
N GLY A 31 32.54 -33.86 17.95
CA GLY A 31 33.42 -34.69 17.14
C GLY A 31 34.42 -33.77 16.44
N THR A 32 35.70 -33.92 16.77
CA THR A 32 36.81 -33.26 16.09
C THR A 32 36.74 -33.60 14.59
N GLY A 33 36.15 -32.70 13.78
CA GLY A 33 36.06 -32.82 12.32
C GLY A 33 34.66 -32.97 11.71
N GLY A 34 33.59 -32.99 12.50
CA GLY A 34 32.21 -33.09 11.99
C GLY A 34 31.59 -31.72 11.66
N THR A 35 30.93 -31.61 10.51
CA THR A 35 30.09 -30.45 10.15
C THR A 35 29.01 -30.21 11.22
N CYS A 36 28.87 -28.97 11.68
CA CYS A 36 27.87 -28.57 12.68
C CYS A 36 26.44 -28.97 12.25
N ASP A 37 25.78 -29.82 13.04
CA ASP A 37 24.36 -30.16 12.86
C ASP A 37 23.49 -29.22 13.69
N VAL A 38 23.07 -28.13 13.06
CA VAL A 38 22.23 -27.08 13.67
C VAL A 38 20.91 -27.64 14.19
N ARG A 39 20.33 -28.63 13.50
CA ARG A 39 19.07 -29.23 13.90
C ARG A 39 19.26 -30.05 15.17
N ALA A 40 20.35 -30.82 15.25
CA ALA A 40 20.71 -31.55 16.47
C ALA A 40 20.98 -30.59 17.63
N ALA A 41 21.71 -29.49 17.39
CA ALA A 41 21.97 -28.47 18.40
C ALA A 41 20.67 -27.84 18.94
N LEU A 42 19.75 -27.43 18.06
CA LEU A 42 18.46 -26.85 18.45
C LEU A 42 17.53 -27.87 19.13
N ALA A 43 17.60 -29.15 18.75
CA ALA A 43 16.88 -30.23 19.41
C ALA A 43 17.45 -30.53 20.80
N ALA A 44 18.78 -30.50 20.97
CA ALA A 44 19.46 -30.68 22.26
C ALA A 44 19.09 -29.56 23.25
N GLY A 45 18.99 -28.31 22.75
CA GLY A 45 18.43 -27.18 23.51
C GLY A 45 16.92 -27.22 23.71
N ARG A 46 16.24 -28.30 23.28
CA ARG A 46 14.79 -28.50 23.34
C ARG A 46 13.97 -27.42 22.62
N CYS A 47 14.59 -26.61 21.76
CA CYS A 47 13.91 -25.51 21.06
C CYS A 47 12.82 -26.06 20.12
N THR A 48 13.07 -27.19 19.47
CA THR A 48 12.12 -27.84 18.56
C THR A 48 10.83 -28.28 19.24
N SER A 49 10.83 -28.55 20.55
CA SER A 49 9.62 -28.97 21.28
C SER A 49 8.53 -27.89 21.36
N CYS A 50 8.92 -26.61 21.36
CA CYS A 50 8.01 -25.47 21.38
C CYS A 50 7.95 -24.73 20.01
N HIS A 51 8.81 -25.11 19.04
CA HIS A 51 8.92 -24.53 17.70
C HIS A 51 8.78 -25.60 16.57
N ALA A 52 7.95 -26.62 16.78
CA ALA A 52 7.59 -27.60 15.76
C ALA A 52 6.10 -27.49 15.38
N PRO A 53 5.71 -27.84 14.15
CA PRO A 53 4.32 -27.98 13.76
C PRO A 53 3.57 -29.00 14.66
N PRO A 54 2.29 -28.81 14.99
CA PRO A 54 1.37 -27.77 14.50
C PRO A 54 1.32 -26.49 15.35
N SER A 55 2.03 -26.43 16.48
CA SER A 55 1.97 -25.32 17.44
C SER A 55 3.32 -24.62 17.59
N PRO A 56 3.85 -23.97 16.54
CA PRO A 56 5.07 -23.18 16.69
C PRO A 56 4.73 -21.94 17.53
N ALA A 57 5.09 -21.95 18.81
CA ALA A 57 5.14 -20.73 19.58
C ALA A 57 6.01 -19.74 18.79
N GLY A 58 5.46 -18.58 18.40
CA GLY A 58 6.19 -17.59 17.59
C GLY A 58 6.30 -17.86 16.08
N ARG A 59 5.57 -18.83 15.50
CA ARG A 59 5.52 -19.09 14.04
C ARG A 59 6.87 -19.46 13.40
N LEU A 60 7.79 -20.00 14.19
CA LEU A 60 9.09 -20.48 13.74
C LEU A 60 9.08 -22.01 13.67
N ASP A 61 9.47 -22.60 12.54
CA ASP A 61 9.70 -24.03 12.43
C ASP A 61 11.20 -24.33 12.54
N LEU A 62 11.63 -24.73 13.74
CA LEU A 62 13.03 -25.11 14.00
C LEU A 62 13.34 -26.57 13.63
N THR A 63 12.37 -27.31 13.06
CA THR A 63 12.57 -28.70 12.62
C THR A 63 13.08 -28.80 11.18
N LEU A 64 13.10 -27.67 10.46
CA LEU A 64 13.73 -27.55 9.15
C LEU A 64 15.19 -28.00 9.20
N ASP A 65 15.71 -28.53 8.10
CA ASP A 65 17.16 -28.73 7.97
C ASP A 65 17.90 -27.38 8.04
N ALA A 66 19.20 -27.42 8.35
CA ALA A 66 20.00 -26.21 8.55
C ALA A 66 19.96 -25.22 7.37
N LYS A 67 19.74 -25.72 6.15
CA LYS A 67 19.68 -24.90 4.94
C LYS A 67 18.33 -24.21 4.82
N ALA A 68 17.23 -24.96 4.91
CA ALA A 68 15.88 -24.43 4.87
C ALA A 68 15.62 -23.47 6.06
N LEU A 69 16.17 -23.80 7.23
CA LEU A 69 16.14 -22.94 8.40
C LEU A 69 16.89 -21.63 8.13
N GLY A 70 18.09 -21.67 7.57
CA GLY A 70 18.88 -20.47 7.28
C GLY A 70 18.17 -19.51 6.34
N ALA A 71 17.58 -20.04 5.26
CA ALA A 71 16.79 -19.26 4.31
C ALA A 71 15.52 -18.65 4.93
N ALA A 72 14.91 -19.34 5.91
CA ALA A 72 13.74 -18.85 6.61
C ALA A 72 14.07 -17.77 7.66
N LEU A 73 15.29 -17.78 8.23
CA LEU A 73 15.68 -16.87 9.32
C LEU A 73 16.47 -15.64 8.88
N LEU A 74 17.26 -15.75 7.79
CA LEU A 74 18.11 -14.66 7.30
C LEU A 74 17.26 -13.44 6.93
N ASP A 75 17.51 -12.31 7.61
CA ASP A 75 16.78 -11.06 7.52
C ASP A 75 15.26 -11.14 7.70
N ALA A 76 14.74 -12.26 8.20
CA ALA A 76 13.34 -12.35 8.61
C ALA A 76 13.12 -11.43 9.82
N PRO A 77 12.13 -10.52 9.78
CA PRO A 77 11.86 -9.64 10.92
C PRO A 77 11.32 -10.46 12.10
N SER A 78 11.72 -10.10 13.32
CA SER A 78 11.10 -10.68 14.51
C SER A 78 9.63 -10.27 14.59
N THR A 79 8.77 -11.25 14.83
CA THR A 79 7.33 -11.05 14.99
C THR A 79 6.93 -10.69 16.42
N THR A 80 7.89 -10.68 17.35
CA THR A 80 7.64 -10.37 18.75
C THR A 80 7.74 -8.87 18.99
N THR A 81 6.85 -8.33 19.82
CA THR A 81 6.87 -6.90 20.18
C THR A 81 8.15 -6.51 20.90
N ALA A 82 8.72 -7.40 21.72
CA ALA A 82 9.97 -7.20 22.43
C ALA A 82 11.21 -7.10 21.53
N CYS A 83 11.13 -7.62 20.30
CA CYS A 83 12.19 -7.53 19.27
C CYS A 83 11.74 -6.77 18.01
N ALA A 84 10.70 -5.95 18.09
CA ALA A 84 10.16 -5.28 16.91
C ALA A 84 11.26 -4.47 16.17
N GLY A 85 11.41 -4.73 14.87
CA GLY A 85 12.43 -4.10 14.02
C GLY A 85 13.80 -4.80 13.99
N ARG A 86 14.00 -5.90 14.71
CA ARG A 86 15.22 -6.73 14.62
C ARG A 86 15.03 -7.92 13.69
N ARG A 87 16.14 -8.46 13.18
CA ARG A 87 16.16 -9.64 12.30
C ARG A 87 16.42 -10.93 13.10
N LEU A 88 15.78 -12.03 12.71
CA LEU A 88 15.97 -13.35 13.33
C LEU A 88 17.41 -13.83 13.18
N VAL A 89 17.95 -13.74 11.96
CA VAL A 89 19.39 -13.71 11.67
C VAL A 89 19.69 -12.39 10.95
N ASP A 90 20.52 -11.52 11.52
CA ASP A 90 20.85 -10.21 10.93
C ASP A 90 22.05 -10.35 10.00
N SER A 91 21.82 -10.15 8.70
CA SER A 91 22.84 -10.26 7.66
C SER A 91 23.97 -9.24 7.79
N ARG A 92 23.80 -8.18 8.59
CA ARG A 92 24.81 -7.11 8.77
C ARG A 92 25.73 -7.39 9.93
N ASP A 93 25.23 -8.09 10.93
CA ASP A 93 25.95 -8.42 12.15
C ASP A 93 25.37 -9.69 12.76
N ALA A 94 26.12 -10.79 12.65
CA ALA A 94 25.75 -12.07 13.23
C ALA A 94 25.39 -11.95 14.71
N GLU A 95 26.11 -11.14 15.49
CA GLU A 95 25.86 -10.96 16.93
C GLU A 95 24.57 -10.18 17.20
N ALA A 96 24.14 -9.32 16.26
CA ALA A 96 22.87 -8.61 16.33
C ALA A 96 21.64 -9.48 16.00
N SER A 97 21.84 -10.73 15.57
CA SER A 97 20.77 -11.70 15.29
C SER A 97 19.92 -11.97 16.53
N VAL A 98 18.60 -11.84 16.42
CA VAL A 98 17.68 -12.19 17.53
C VAL A 98 17.91 -13.63 17.98
N LEU A 99 18.14 -14.57 17.05
CA LEU A 99 18.41 -15.97 17.37
C LEU A 99 19.61 -16.12 18.32
N LEU A 100 20.75 -15.49 18.02
CA LEU A 100 21.94 -15.57 18.89
C LEU A 100 21.73 -14.83 20.20
N THR A 101 21.12 -13.65 20.20
CA THR A 101 20.81 -12.96 21.46
C THR A 101 19.80 -13.71 22.34
N VAL A 102 18.91 -14.51 21.75
CA VAL A 102 17.96 -15.33 22.50
C VAL A 102 18.60 -16.60 23.05
N VAL A 103 19.76 -17.06 22.56
CA VAL A 103 20.39 -18.32 23.04
C VAL A 103 21.74 -18.12 23.75
N ASP A 104 22.46 -17.03 23.48
CA ASP A 104 23.77 -16.70 24.05
C ASP A 104 23.64 -15.71 25.21
N HIS A 105 23.91 -16.17 26.43
CA HIS A 105 23.86 -15.34 27.65
C HIS A 105 24.92 -14.22 27.67
N GLY A 106 26.09 -14.43 27.06
CA GLY A 106 27.14 -13.43 26.95
C GLY A 106 26.74 -12.28 26.03
N LEU A 107 26.07 -12.58 24.91
CA LEU A 107 25.50 -11.54 24.03
C LEU A 107 24.32 -10.82 24.69
N ARG A 108 23.49 -11.51 25.48
CA ARG A 108 22.41 -10.86 26.26
C ARG A 108 22.96 -9.83 27.25
N ALA A 109 24.05 -10.15 27.95
CA ALA A 109 24.65 -9.28 28.96
C ALA A 109 25.24 -7.98 28.38
N LYS A 110 25.55 -7.93 27.08
CA LYS A 110 26.07 -6.74 26.39
C LYS A 110 25.00 -5.69 26.04
N GLY A 111 23.81 -5.74 26.64
CA GLY A 111 22.76 -4.73 26.47
C GLY A 111 21.99 -4.81 25.15
N GLN A 112 22.18 -5.87 24.36
CA GLN A 112 21.48 -6.11 23.09
C GLN A 112 20.18 -6.92 23.27
N ALA A 113 19.66 -7.06 24.48
CA ALA A 113 18.52 -7.94 24.73
C ALA A 113 17.21 -7.33 24.20
N CYS A 114 16.53 -8.06 23.31
CA CYS A 114 15.08 -8.00 23.36
C CYS A 114 14.62 -8.54 24.72
N ALA A 115 13.56 -7.99 25.30
CA ALA A 115 12.96 -8.54 26.53
C ALA A 115 12.25 -9.90 26.32
N LEU A 116 12.66 -10.68 25.31
CA LEU A 116 12.32 -12.10 25.21
C LEU A 116 13.23 -12.87 26.16
N THR A 117 12.87 -12.89 27.43
CA THR A 117 13.30 -13.98 28.30
C THR A 117 12.37 -15.16 28.01
N MET A 118 12.93 -16.35 27.82
CA MET A 118 12.14 -17.55 28.10
C MET A 118 11.63 -17.40 29.54
N ALA A 119 10.32 -17.54 29.75
CA ALA A 119 9.66 -17.09 30.98
C ALA A 119 10.40 -17.56 32.25
N PRO A 120 10.72 -16.67 33.20
CA PRO A 120 11.27 -17.07 34.48
C PRO A 120 10.18 -17.84 35.25
N GLY A 121 10.34 -19.15 35.44
CA GLY A 121 9.36 -19.95 36.19
C GLY A 121 9.37 -21.46 35.98
N THR A 122 10.07 -22.01 34.98
CA THR A 122 10.32 -23.46 34.91
C THR A 122 11.65 -23.80 35.59
N PRO A 123 11.75 -24.89 36.39
CA PRO A 123 12.98 -25.29 37.09
C PRO A 123 14.16 -25.68 36.18
N THR A 124 14.05 -25.51 34.87
CA THR A 124 15.09 -25.79 33.86
C THR A 124 15.89 -24.55 33.48
N ASN A 125 15.85 -23.49 34.28
CA ASN A 125 16.58 -22.25 34.02
C ASN A 125 18.06 -22.37 34.43
N VAL A 126 18.79 -23.26 33.77
CA VAL A 126 20.25 -23.45 33.66
C VAL A 126 20.40 -24.77 32.89
N ASP A 127 20.72 -24.83 31.60
CA ASP A 127 21.66 -24.04 30.82
C ASP A 127 21.06 -23.76 29.44
N GLY A 128 21.53 -22.72 28.75
CA GLY A 128 21.21 -22.53 27.32
C GLY A 128 21.68 -23.73 26.47
N LEU A 129 21.79 -23.53 25.16
CA LEU A 129 22.53 -24.49 24.34
C LEU A 129 23.88 -24.79 25.01
N GLY A 130 24.23 -26.08 25.13
CA GLY A 130 25.54 -26.46 25.69
C GLY A 130 26.66 -25.75 24.91
N PRO A 131 27.84 -25.49 25.51
CA PRO A 131 28.88 -24.70 24.85
C PRO A 131 29.24 -25.16 23.44
N GLY A 132 29.20 -26.48 23.18
CA GLY A 132 29.38 -27.06 21.85
C GLY A 132 28.25 -26.73 20.87
N ASP A 133 26.99 -26.88 21.29
CA ASP A 133 25.81 -26.58 20.48
C ASP A 133 25.66 -25.07 20.22
N LEU A 134 26.01 -24.24 21.21
CA LEU A 134 26.05 -22.79 21.06
C LEU A 134 27.14 -22.35 20.08
N ALA A 135 28.34 -22.94 20.17
CA ALA A 135 29.42 -22.67 19.23
C ALA A 135 29.06 -23.11 17.81
N CYS A 136 28.40 -24.26 17.68
CA CYS A 136 27.84 -24.77 16.42
C CYS A 136 26.82 -23.77 15.83
N LEU A 137 25.79 -23.39 16.59
CA LEU A 137 24.79 -22.43 16.13
C LEU A 137 25.40 -21.06 15.79
N THR A 138 26.35 -20.58 16.60
CA THR A 138 27.05 -19.30 16.36
C THR A 138 27.88 -19.35 15.09
N SER A 139 28.62 -20.44 14.85
CA SER A 139 29.36 -20.64 13.61
C SER A 139 28.41 -20.66 12.41
N TRP A 140 27.33 -21.41 12.50
CA TRP A 140 26.34 -21.47 11.42
C TRP A 140 25.70 -20.12 11.12
N VAL A 141 25.32 -19.33 12.14
CA VAL A 141 24.82 -17.96 11.92
C VAL A 141 25.89 -17.09 11.27
N LYS A 142 27.15 -17.15 11.72
CA LYS A 142 28.25 -16.40 11.11
C LYS A 142 28.51 -16.83 9.67
N ASP A 143 28.38 -18.12 9.39
CA ASP A 143 28.52 -18.70 8.05
C ASP A 143 27.39 -18.26 7.14
N LEU A 144 26.14 -18.24 7.61
CA LEU A 144 25.00 -17.65 6.89
C LEU A 144 25.22 -16.17 6.57
N VAL A 145 25.66 -15.39 7.56
CA VAL A 145 25.96 -13.97 7.42
C VAL A 145 27.14 -13.74 6.47
N ALA A 146 28.12 -14.63 6.45
CA ALA A 146 29.24 -14.61 5.52
C ALA A 146 28.93 -15.21 4.14
N GLY A 147 27.70 -15.69 3.91
CA GLY A 147 27.29 -16.38 2.67
C GLY A 147 27.93 -17.76 2.48
N LYS A 148 28.63 -18.30 3.48
CA LYS A 148 29.31 -19.60 3.47
C LYS A 148 28.35 -20.71 3.85
N GLY A 149 27.47 -21.10 2.93
CA GLY A 149 26.49 -22.18 3.20
C GLY A 149 25.25 -22.13 2.30
N GLY A 150 25.12 -21.07 1.49
CA GLY A 150 24.17 -21.04 0.38
C GLY A 150 24.58 -22.01 -0.71
N GLU A 151 23.59 -22.59 -1.39
CA GLU A 151 23.82 -23.19 -2.71
C GLU A 151 24.52 -22.17 -3.63
N PRO A 152 25.32 -22.62 -4.61
CA PRO A 152 25.73 -21.75 -5.69
C PRO A 152 24.51 -21.00 -6.22
N PHE A 153 24.63 -19.69 -6.37
CA PHE A 153 23.57 -18.88 -6.94
C PHE A 153 23.18 -19.47 -8.30
N GLU A 154 21.90 -19.82 -8.45
CA GLU A 154 21.36 -20.29 -9.71
C GLU A 154 20.77 -19.10 -10.47
N PRO A 155 21.39 -18.67 -11.59
CA PRO A 155 20.89 -17.54 -12.34
C PRO A 155 19.53 -17.83 -12.96
N VAL A 156 18.73 -16.77 -13.02
CA VAL A 156 17.50 -16.74 -13.79
C VAL A 156 17.79 -16.95 -15.28
N PRO A 157 17.02 -17.79 -15.99
CA PRO A 157 17.01 -17.78 -17.45
C PRO A 157 16.64 -16.39 -17.98
N LEU A 158 17.48 -15.81 -18.85
CA LEU A 158 17.29 -14.47 -19.41
C LEU A 158 15.85 -14.18 -19.91
N PRO A 159 15.18 -15.08 -20.64
CA PRO A 159 13.79 -14.84 -21.05
C PRO A 159 12.82 -14.64 -19.88
N SER A 160 12.95 -15.40 -18.80
CA SER A 160 12.12 -15.25 -17.59
C SER A 160 12.34 -13.90 -16.93
N ALA A 161 13.59 -13.44 -16.82
CA ALA A 161 13.90 -12.10 -16.29
C ALA A 161 13.24 -11.00 -17.14
N LEU A 162 13.37 -11.07 -18.48
CA LEU A 162 12.79 -10.09 -19.38
C LEU A 162 11.26 -10.08 -19.34
N SER A 163 10.63 -11.25 -19.32
CA SER A 163 9.17 -11.38 -19.20
C SER A 163 8.65 -10.77 -17.90
N LYS A 164 9.34 -11.00 -16.78
CA LYS A 164 9.02 -10.36 -15.49
C LYS A 164 9.13 -8.83 -15.59
N LEU A 165 10.25 -8.31 -16.10
CA LEU A 165 10.45 -6.86 -16.22
C LEU A 165 9.39 -6.23 -17.13
N LYS A 166 9.11 -6.84 -18.28
CA LYS A 166 8.10 -6.35 -19.22
C LYS A 166 6.71 -6.40 -18.61
N LEU A 167 6.37 -7.44 -17.85
CA LEU A 167 5.10 -7.52 -17.10
C LEU A 167 4.93 -6.36 -16.11
N LEU A 168 6.00 -6.04 -15.36
CA LEU A 168 5.99 -5.00 -14.34
C LEU A 168 5.86 -3.60 -14.95
N VAL A 169 6.58 -3.33 -16.04
CA VAL A 169 6.70 -1.97 -16.62
C VAL A 169 5.68 -1.73 -17.73
N HIS A 170 5.39 -2.72 -18.58
CA HIS A 170 4.59 -2.54 -19.80
C HIS A 170 3.33 -3.43 -19.81
N GLY A 171 3.38 -4.64 -19.26
CA GLY A 171 2.31 -5.64 -19.37
C GLY A 171 2.21 -6.38 -20.71
N GLY A 172 2.95 -5.95 -21.74
CA GLY A 172 2.95 -6.61 -23.05
C GLY A 172 3.63 -7.98 -23.05
N ALA A 173 3.48 -8.70 -24.17
CA ALA A 173 4.24 -9.92 -24.47
C ALA A 173 5.69 -9.59 -24.84
N LEU A 174 6.65 -10.44 -24.46
CA LEU A 174 8.05 -10.31 -24.89
C LEU A 174 8.15 -10.55 -26.40
N THR A 175 8.86 -9.67 -27.11
CA THR A 175 9.04 -9.79 -28.56
C THR A 175 10.35 -10.48 -28.92
N GLU A 176 10.41 -11.03 -30.13
CA GLU A 176 11.63 -11.67 -30.66
C GLU A 176 12.82 -10.69 -30.70
N ALA A 177 12.56 -9.44 -31.08
CA ALA A 177 13.58 -8.39 -31.16
C ALA A 177 14.16 -8.03 -29.78
N GLU A 178 13.31 -7.91 -28.76
CA GLU A 178 13.75 -7.62 -27.38
C GLU A 178 14.58 -8.78 -26.81
N LEU A 179 14.13 -10.02 -26.99
CA LEU A 179 14.87 -11.18 -26.53
C LEU A 179 16.21 -11.33 -27.27
N SER A 180 16.23 -11.09 -28.58
CA SER A 180 17.46 -11.14 -29.39
C SER A 180 18.45 -10.07 -28.95
N ALA A 181 17.99 -8.84 -28.71
CA ALA A 181 18.84 -7.74 -28.26
C ALA A 181 19.51 -8.05 -26.90
N ALA A 182 18.74 -8.53 -25.93
CA ALA A 182 19.27 -8.88 -24.62
C ALA A 182 20.16 -10.13 -24.62
N THR A 183 19.91 -11.07 -25.54
CA THR A 183 20.77 -12.27 -25.71
C THR A 183 22.11 -11.89 -26.31
N ALA A 184 22.13 -10.94 -27.24
CA ALA A 184 23.36 -10.43 -27.85
C ALA A 184 24.19 -9.57 -26.89
N ASP A 185 23.53 -8.79 -26.03
CA ASP A 185 24.16 -7.91 -25.04
C ASP A 185 23.30 -7.81 -23.77
N SER A 186 23.80 -8.35 -22.66
CA SER A 186 23.10 -8.24 -21.36
C SER A 186 23.02 -6.79 -20.87
N GLY A 187 23.88 -5.89 -21.35
CA GLY A 187 23.79 -4.44 -21.13
C GLY A 187 22.55 -3.81 -21.76
N ALA A 188 21.94 -4.45 -22.77
CA ALA A 188 20.73 -3.95 -23.43
C ALA A 188 19.49 -3.97 -22.53
N ILE A 189 19.46 -4.78 -21.46
CA ILE A 189 18.32 -4.90 -20.54
C ILE A 189 17.92 -3.53 -19.98
N ARG A 190 18.91 -2.73 -19.56
CA ARG A 190 18.65 -1.38 -19.05
C ARG A 190 17.98 -0.49 -20.10
N GLY A 191 18.43 -0.57 -21.35
CA GLY A 191 17.86 0.17 -22.47
C GLY A 191 16.42 -0.26 -22.81
N LEU A 192 16.14 -1.57 -22.72
CA LEU A 192 14.78 -2.10 -22.90
C LEU A 192 13.83 -1.59 -21.81
N VAL A 193 14.24 -1.67 -20.54
CA VAL A 193 13.45 -1.17 -19.40
C VAL A 193 13.19 0.33 -19.55
N ASP A 194 14.20 1.13 -19.88
CA ASP A 194 14.02 2.56 -20.14
C ASP A 194 13.02 2.81 -21.27
N GLY A 195 13.16 2.10 -22.40
CA GLY A 195 12.21 2.15 -23.51
C GLY A 195 10.77 1.87 -23.09
N TRP A 196 10.55 0.81 -22.32
CA TRP A 196 9.22 0.46 -21.79
C TRP A 196 8.67 1.51 -20.83
N THR A 197 9.49 2.12 -19.97
CA THR A 197 8.98 3.18 -19.08
C THR A 197 8.48 4.40 -19.86
N ARG A 198 8.99 4.64 -21.07
CA ARG A 198 8.58 5.77 -21.92
C ARG A 198 7.31 5.49 -22.71
N SER A 199 6.83 4.24 -22.71
CA SER A 199 5.62 3.87 -23.44
C SER A 199 4.35 4.31 -22.69
N PRO A 200 3.22 4.50 -23.39
CA PRO A 200 1.94 4.83 -22.76
C PRO A 200 1.48 3.79 -21.71
N GLU A 201 1.84 2.52 -21.91
CA GLU A 201 1.47 1.39 -21.06
C GLU A 201 2.10 1.46 -19.65
N PHE A 202 3.21 2.19 -19.49
CA PHE A 202 3.82 2.40 -18.18
C PHE A 202 3.00 3.32 -17.27
N ALA A 203 2.29 4.30 -17.83
CA ALA A 203 1.54 5.28 -17.04
C ALA A 203 0.54 4.65 -16.04
N PRO A 204 -0.32 3.68 -16.42
CA PRO A 204 -1.19 3.01 -15.46
C PRO A 204 -0.43 2.17 -14.42
N LYS A 205 0.69 1.54 -14.79
CA LYS A 205 1.53 0.77 -13.84
C LYS A 205 2.14 1.67 -12.78
N LEU A 206 2.74 2.79 -13.22
CA LEU A 206 3.32 3.79 -12.34
C LEU A 206 2.27 4.41 -11.43
N ARG A 207 1.09 4.75 -11.97
CA ARG A 207 -0.05 5.28 -11.19
C ARG A 207 -0.45 4.33 -10.07
N THR A 208 -0.60 3.03 -10.37
CA THR A 208 -0.89 2.01 -9.36
C THR A 208 0.19 1.94 -8.29
N PHE A 209 1.46 1.87 -8.71
CA PHE A 209 2.58 1.85 -7.78
C PHE A 209 2.57 3.07 -6.86
N LEU A 210 2.48 4.28 -7.40
CA LEU A 210 2.45 5.52 -6.63
C LEU A 210 1.25 5.58 -5.70
N SER A 211 0.09 5.11 -6.15
CA SER A 211 -1.12 5.05 -5.33
C SER A 211 -0.93 4.19 -4.08
N THR A 212 -0.31 3.02 -4.19
CA THR A 212 -0.07 2.15 -3.02
C THR A 212 1.15 2.62 -2.21
N ALA A 213 2.24 3.01 -2.88
CA ALA A 213 3.49 3.44 -2.27
C ALA A 213 3.34 4.72 -1.43
N LEU A 214 2.52 5.67 -1.89
CA LEU A 214 2.18 6.90 -1.17
C LEU A 214 0.93 6.72 -0.29
N GLN A 215 0.36 5.52 -0.26
CA GLN A 215 -0.79 5.13 0.55
C GLN A 215 -2.05 5.97 0.29
N GLN A 216 -2.36 6.14 -0.99
CA GLN A 216 -3.46 6.93 -1.55
C GLN A 216 -4.61 6.07 -2.14
N ASP A 217 -4.55 4.73 -2.10
CA ASP A 217 -5.58 3.86 -2.71
C ASP A 217 -6.67 3.35 -1.75
N SER A 218 -6.53 3.55 -0.44
CA SER A 218 -7.62 3.34 0.51
C SER A 218 -8.33 4.67 0.72
N VAL A 219 -9.62 4.70 0.41
CA VAL A 219 -10.49 5.75 0.93
C VAL A 219 -11.50 4.99 1.75
N GLY A 220 -11.47 5.21 3.07
CA GLY A 220 -12.64 4.94 3.90
C GLY A 220 -13.81 5.75 3.37
N ALA A 221 -14.86 5.96 4.14
CA ALA A 221 -15.90 6.87 3.69
C ALA A 221 -15.44 8.36 3.68
N ALA A 222 -14.12 8.65 3.71
CA ALA A 222 -13.52 9.98 3.92
C ALA A 222 -14.15 10.72 5.10
N LYS A 223 -14.60 9.95 6.10
CA LYS A 223 -15.43 10.46 7.19
C LYS A 223 -14.58 11.18 8.21
N GLU A 224 -13.44 10.58 8.56
CA GLU A 224 -12.58 11.07 9.61
C GLU A 224 -11.85 12.33 9.13
N SER A 225 -11.16 12.27 7.99
CA SER A 225 -10.32 13.38 7.52
C SER A 225 -11.08 14.64 7.10
N LEU A 226 -12.38 14.50 6.80
CA LEU A 226 -13.27 15.63 6.52
C LEU A 226 -14.05 16.08 7.78
N GLY A 227 -13.77 15.45 8.93
CA GLY A 227 -14.29 15.80 10.25
C GLY A 227 -15.81 15.68 10.37
N PHE A 228 -16.43 14.68 9.72
CA PHE A 228 -17.88 14.53 9.70
C PHE A 228 -18.40 13.76 10.92
N PRO A 229 -19.29 14.35 11.73
CA PRO A 229 -20.26 13.57 12.49
C PRO A 229 -21.10 12.78 11.47
N THR A 230 -21.24 11.47 11.64
CA THR A 230 -21.74 10.56 10.59
C THR A 230 -23.22 10.69 10.21
N ALA A 231 -23.91 11.75 10.66
CA ALA A 231 -25.34 11.86 10.54
C ALA A 231 -25.80 12.38 9.16
N HIS A 232 -25.14 13.35 8.52
CA HIS A 232 -25.77 14.07 7.40
C HIS A 232 -25.05 13.93 6.05
N PHE A 233 -23.76 13.57 6.02
CA PHE A 233 -23.00 13.43 4.78
C PHE A 233 -22.34 12.05 4.61
N THR A 234 -22.38 11.51 3.39
CA THR A 234 -21.59 10.34 3.00
C THR A 234 -21.14 10.54 1.55
N PRO A 235 -19.83 10.63 1.28
CA PRO A 235 -19.29 10.80 -0.06
C PRO A 235 -19.79 9.73 -1.05
N SER A 236 -20.15 10.16 -2.25
CA SER A 236 -20.41 9.25 -3.37
C SER A 236 -19.13 8.52 -3.79
N ASP A 237 -19.26 7.43 -4.55
CA ASP A 237 -18.09 6.75 -5.14
C ASP A 237 -17.28 7.71 -6.02
N ALA A 238 -17.95 8.57 -6.79
CA ALA A 238 -17.29 9.57 -7.64
C ALA A 238 -16.39 10.53 -6.85
N ILE A 239 -16.84 11.00 -5.67
CA ILE A 239 -16.03 11.84 -4.78
C ILE A 239 -14.85 11.04 -4.22
N ARG A 240 -15.10 9.82 -3.75
CA ARG A 240 -14.04 8.97 -3.20
C ARG A 240 -12.96 8.68 -4.24
N ASP A 241 -13.37 8.40 -5.47
CA ASP A 241 -12.44 8.18 -6.58
C ASP A 241 -11.69 9.47 -6.98
N ALA A 242 -12.33 10.65 -6.94
CA ALA A 242 -11.64 11.92 -7.18
C ALA A 242 -10.56 12.18 -6.12
N ILE A 243 -10.94 12.06 -4.83
CA ILE A 243 -10.04 12.24 -3.68
C ILE A 243 -8.86 11.27 -3.74
N ALA A 244 -9.10 9.99 -4.07
CA ALA A 244 -8.04 8.99 -4.24
C ALA A 244 -7.05 9.36 -5.36
N ARG A 245 -7.54 9.94 -6.46
CA ARG A 245 -6.71 10.28 -7.63
C ARG A 245 -5.92 11.58 -7.45
N SER A 246 -6.43 12.55 -6.69
CA SER A 246 -5.86 13.90 -6.57
C SER A 246 -4.33 13.91 -6.39
N PHE A 247 -3.84 13.24 -5.34
CA PHE A 247 -2.40 13.26 -5.06
C PHE A 247 -1.62 12.34 -5.99
N VAL A 248 -2.22 11.24 -6.46
CA VAL A 248 -1.58 10.33 -7.40
C VAL A 248 -1.36 11.02 -8.75
N ASP A 249 -2.32 11.79 -9.24
CA ASP A 249 -2.17 12.63 -10.44
C ASP A 249 -1.08 13.69 -10.24
N THR A 250 -1.00 14.28 -9.05
CA THR A 250 0.06 15.22 -8.69
C THR A 250 1.45 14.55 -8.73
N ALA A 251 1.58 13.36 -8.14
CA ALA A 251 2.84 12.59 -8.16
C ALA A 251 3.21 12.14 -9.59
N MET A 252 2.22 11.73 -10.40
CA MET A 252 2.43 11.43 -11.82
C MET A 252 2.96 12.64 -12.57
N GLN A 253 2.45 13.85 -12.31
CA GLN A 253 2.94 15.09 -12.91
C GLN A 253 4.39 15.42 -12.48
N ILE A 254 4.73 15.21 -11.20
CA ILE A 254 6.11 15.37 -10.70
C ILE A 254 7.06 14.46 -11.49
N VAL A 255 6.73 13.17 -11.60
CA VAL A 255 7.56 12.20 -12.33
C VAL A 255 7.63 12.51 -13.83
N SER A 256 6.50 12.84 -14.47
CA SER A 256 6.48 13.06 -15.93
C SER A 256 7.14 14.37 -16.36
N SER A 257 7.18 15.38 -15.48
CA SER A 257 7.88 16.65 -15.74
C SER A 257 9.38 16.60 -15.44
N GLY A 258 9.91 15.49 -14.90
CA GLY A 258 11.31 15.38 -14.49
C GLY A 258 11.64 16.22 -13.24
N ALA A 259 10.63 16.64 -12.48
CA ALA A 259 10.84 17.33 -11.22
C ALA A 259 11.46 16.38 -10.17
N PRO A 260 12.26 16.90 -9.22
CA PRO A 260 12.82 16.09 -8.15
C PRO A 260 11.73 15.33 -7.40
N PHE A 261 11.89 14.02 -7.25
CA PHE A 261 10.87 13.21 -6.60
C PHE A 261 10.65 13.56 -5.12
N THR A 262 11.59 14.26 -4.49
CA THR A 262 11.41 14.86 -3.16
C THR A 262 10.19 15.77 -3.08
N GLU A 263 9.72 16.33 -4.20
CA GLU A 263 8.49 17.12 -4.28
C GLU A 263 7.24 16.34 -3.86
N VAL A 264 7.21 15.00 -3.91
CA VAL A 264 6.05 14.25 -3.38
C VAL A 264 5.87 14.42 -1.87
N VAL A 265 6.88 14.96 -1.18
CA VAL A 265 6.86 15.26 0.26
C VAL A 265 6.63 16.75 0.52
N THR A 266 7.19 17.63 -0.32
CA THR A 266 7.21 19.08 -0.08
C THR A 266 6.21 19.89 -0.90
N THR A 267 5.60 19.31 -1.92
CA THR A 267 4.75 20.07 -2.84
C THR A 267 3.45 20.56 -2.18
N HIS A 268 3.10 21.80 -2.49
CA HIS A 268 1.78 22.39 -2.24
C HIS A 268 0.87 22.35 -3.47
N ARG A 269 1.38 21.85 -4.61
CA ARG A 269 0.58 21.66 -5.81
C ARG A 269 -0.34 20.45 -5.63
N ARG A 270 -1.59 20.54 -6.07
CA ARG A 270 -2.56 19.45 -6.04
C ARG A 270 -3.42 19.46 -7.30
N SER A 271 -3.69 18.29 -7.86
CA SER A 271 -4.77 18.12 -8.83
C SER A 271 -6.09 18.02 -8.07
N LEU A 272 -6.96 19.03 -8.14
CA LEU A 272 -8.24 19.06 -7.45
C LEU A 272 -9.39 19.35 -8.42
N THR A 273 -10.49 18.66 -8.23
CA THR A 273 -11.79 18.94 -8.85
C THR A 273 -12.52 20.03 -8.07
N THR A 274 -13.57 20.61 -8.66
CA THR A 274 -14.43 21.57 -7.96
C THR A 274 -15.06 20.94 -6.72
N ALA A 275 -15.52 19.69 -6.79
CA ALA A 275 -16.08 18.97 -5.65
C ALA A 275 -15.07 18.83 -4.50
N GLU A 276 -13.79 18.57 -4.80
CA GLU A 276 -12.74 18.49 -3.79
C GLU A 276 -12.39 19.84 -3.18
N LEU A 277 -12.42 20.92 -3.97
CA LEU A 277 -12.24 22.28 -3.45
C LEU A 277 -13.35 22.66 -2.46
N VAL A 278 -14.60 22.26 -2.72
CA VAL A 278 -15.71 22.43 -1.76
C VAL A 278 -15.41 21.70 -0.44
N LEU A 279 -14.98 20.43 -0.52
CA LEU A 279 -14.64 19.64 0.67
C LEU A 279 -13.43 20.20 1.42
N LEU A 280 -12.41 20.67 0.69
CA LEU A 280 -11.23 21.31 1.26
C LEU A 280 -11.62 22.58 2.02
N GLY A 281 -12.38 23.48 1.41
CA GLY A 281 -12.82 24.73 2.05
C GLY A 281 -13.74 24.48 3.25
N TYR A 282 -14.55 23.43 3.22
CA TYR A 282 -15.30 22.99 4.39
C TYR A 282 -14.38 22.48 5.50
N SER A 283 -13.39 21.65 5.18
CA SER A 283 -12.41 21.07 6.11
C SER A 283 -11.50 22.12 6.76
N ASP A 284 -11.25 23.22 6.05
CA ASP A 284 -10.36 24.30 6.44
C ASP A 284 -10.95 25.25 7.49
N GLN A 285 -12.22 25.09 7.85
CA GLN A 285 -12.84 25.82 8.96
C GLN A 285 -12.37 25.29 10.32
N THR A 286 -12.37 26.14 11.34
CA THR A 286 -12.19 25.73 12.74
C THR A 286 -13.43 25.00 13.28
N SER A 287 -13.26 24.18 14.32
CA SER A 287 -14.36 23.51 15.01
C SER A 287 -15.43 24.49 15.52
N ASP A 288 -15.01 25.65 16.05
CA ASP A 288 -15.92 26.71 16.51
C ASP A 288 -16.70 27.35 15.36
N GLN A 289 -16.06 27.61 14.22
CA GLN A 289 -16.74 28.12 13.02
C GLN A 289 -17.82 27.14 12.55
N ILE A 290 -17.54 25.84 12.53
CA ILE A 290 -18.51 24.83 12.10
C ILE A 290 -19.72 24.80 13.03
N ALA A 291 -19.49 24.83 14.35
CA ALA A 291 -20.54 24.79 15.36
C ALA A 291 -21.43 26.05 15.34
N SER A 292 -20.80 27.22 15.22
CA SER A 292 -21.47 28.52 15.30
C SER A 292 -22.09 28.99 13.98
N THR A 293 -21.54 28.62 12.83
CA THR A 293 -22.02 29.13 11.54
C THR A 293 -23.36 28.51 11.16
N LYS A 294 -24.31 29.40 10.81
CA LYS A 294 -25.67 29.05 10.40
C LYS A 294 -25.98 29.67 9.04
N TYR A 295 -26.65 28.91 8.18
CA TYR A 295 -27.01 29.30 6.82
C TYR A 295 -28.51 29.40 6.69
N LYS A 296 -29.02 30.58 6.32
CA LYS A 296 -30.42 30.75 5.94
C LYS A 296 -30.60 30.22 4.53
N VAL A 297 -31.49 29.24 4.35
CA VAL A 297 -31.78 28.60 3.09
C VAL A 297 -33.28 28.68 2.82
N ARG A 298 -33.63 29.16 1.62
CA ARG A 298 -34.98 29.16 1.09
C ARG A 298 -35.05 28.21 -0.09
N ILE A 299 -36.08 27.40 -0.13
CA ILE A 299 -36.35 26.50 -1.26
C ILE A 299 -37.35 27.22 -2.17
N VAL A 300 -37.00 27.39 -3.44
CA VAL A 300 -37.83 28.10 -4.43
C VAL A 300 -38.35 27.08 -5.45
N ALA A 301 -39.66 26.82 -5.49
CA ALA A 301 -40.29 25.80 -6.37
C ALA A 301 -41.09 26.41 -7.55
N PRO A 302 -41.26 25.70 -8.70
CA PRO A 302 -40.48 24.57 -9.25
C PRO A 302 -39.72 24.97 -10.56
N ALA A 303 -38.76 24.15 -11.02
CA ALA A 303 -38.26 24.24 -12.41
C ALA A 303 -38.95 23.27 -13.35
N LYS A 304 -38.94 23.68 -14.63
CA LYS A 304 -39.42 22.96 -15.81
C LYS A 304 -38.75 21.58 -15.96
N LYS A 305 -39.47 20.68 -16.65
CA LYS A 305 -39.13 19.27 -16.93
C LYS A 305 -37.63 19.01 -17.23
N ASN A 306 -37.12 17.93 -16.61
CA ASN A 306 -35.96 17.08 -16.93
C ASN A 306 -34.56 17.74 -17.10
N GLY A 307 -33.63 17.34 -16.22
CA GLY A 307 -32.20 17.28 -16.55
C GLY A 307 -31.31 18.47 -16.15
N VAL A 308 -31.83 19.50 -15.47
CA VAL A 308 -31.03 20.66 -15.04
C VAL A 308 -30.60 20.50 -13.58
N SER A 309 -29.31 20.67 -13.28
CA SER A 309 -28.79 20.73 -11.90
C SER A 309 -29.50 21.82 -11.09
N ALA A 310 -29.69 21.61 -9.78
CA ALA A 310 -30.20 22.68 -8.94
C ALA A 310 -29.20 23.84 -8.93
N THR A 311 -29.76 25.05 -8.92
CA THR A 311 -29.00 26.28 -8.79
C THR A 311 -29.04 26.73 -7.35
N LEU A 312 -27.89 27.18 -6.85
CA LEU A 312 -27.78 27.81 -5.55
C LEU A 312 -27.33 29.25 -5.77
N LYS A 313 -28.12 30.22 -5.31
CA LYS A 313 -27.80 31.64 -5.39
C LYS A 313 -28.02 32.30 -4.04
N LYS A 314 -27.25 33.35 -3.74
CA LYS A 314 -27.44 34.13 -2.51
C LYS A 314 -28.24 35.39 -2.84
N VAL A 315 -29.40 35.57 -2.20
CA VAL A 315 -30.31 36.73 -2.33
C VAL A 315 -30.63 37.23 -0.93
N ASP A 316 -30.36 38.50 -0.64
CA ASP A 316 -30.63 39.12 0.68
C ASP A 316 -30.12 38.30 1.89
N ASN A 317 -28.90 37.76 1.77
CA ASN A 317 -28.28 36.85 2.76
C ASN A 317 -29.00 35.51 3.00
N VAL A 318 -29.93 35.14 2.12
CA VAL A 318 -30.59 33.84 2.07
C VAL A 318 -30.08 33.08 0.85
N TRP A 319 -29.69 31.82 1.05
CA TRP A 319 -29.36 30.93 -0.03
C TRP A 319 -30.64 30.35 -0.63
N GLU A 320 -30.94 30.72 -1.86
CA GLU A 320 -32.09 30.21 -2.59
C GLU A 320 -31.67 29.01 -3.41
N LEU A 321 -32.29 27.86 -3.11
CA LEU A 321 -32.16 26.63 -3.88
C LEU A 321 -33.30 26.52 -4.88
N GLY A 322 -32.99 26.59 -6.17
CA GLY A 322 -33.96 26.48 -7.26
C GLY A 322 -33.65 25.31 -8.19
N GLY A 323 -34.66 24.72 -8.82
CA GLY A 323 -34.46 23.75 -9.90
C GLY A 323 -34.40 22.27 -9.54
N ALA A 324 -34.77 21.90 -8.31
CA ALA A 324 -34.92 20.50 -7.95
C ALA A 324 -36.16 19.87 -8.65
N ALA A 325 -35.98 18.76 -9.37
CA ALA A 325 -37.07 18.07 -10.08
C ALA A 325 -38.16 17.50 -9.13
N ASP A 326 -37.81 17.25 -7.87
CA ASP A 326 -38.73 16.91 -6.77
C ASP A 326 -38.96 18.11 -5.83
N ALA A 327 -38.91 19.35 -6.35
CA ALA A 327 -39.20 20.56 -5.58
C ALA A 327 -40.57 20.49 -4.88
N GLN A 328 -41.50 19.66 -5.37
CA GLN A 328 -42.78 19.41 -4.71
C GLN A 328 -42.60 18.69 -3.36
N GLN A 329 -41.73 17.68 -3.21
CA GLN A 329 -41.43 17.07 -1.90
C GLN A 329 -40.68 18.00 -0.93
N LEU A 330 -39.87 18.92 -1.48
CA LEU A 330 -39.18 19.95 -0.69
C LEU A 330 -40.13 21.08 -0.27
N SER A 331 -41.11 21.45 -1.11
CA SER A 331 -42.13 22.47 -0.81
C SER A 331 -43.30 21.95 0.03
N ASP A 332 -43.60 20.64 -0.04
CA ASP A 332 -44.77 20.03 0.60
C ASP A 332 -44.56 19.62 2.06
N GLY A 333 -43.41 19.97 2.67
CA GLY A 333 -43.23 19.66 4.10
C GLY A 333 -41.81 19.34 4.59
N CYS A 334 -40.75 19.52 3.79
CA CYS A 334 -39.41 19.23 4.26
C CYS A 334 -38.91 20.29 5.25
N ARG A 335 -39.02 19.98 6.55
CA ARG A 335 -38.34 20.73 7.62
C ARG A 335 -36.93 20.15 7.80
N VAL A 336 -35.89 20.91 7.49
CA VAL A 336 -34.48 20.50 7.65
C VAL A 336 -33.98 20.77 9.07
N GLU A 337 -34.62 21.70 9.78
CA GLU A 337 -34.40 21.90 11.21
C GLU A 337 -35.12 20.85 12.07
N SER A 338 -34.56 20.45 13.20
CA SER A 338 -35.29 19.66 14.20
C SER A 338 -36.32 20.54 14.92
N GLY A 339 -37.61 20.19 14.90
CA GLY A 339 -38.63 20.94 15.65
C GLY A 339 -40.07 20.52 15.36
N LYS A 340 -41.00 20.94 16.22
CA LYS A 340 -42.45 20.79 16.04
C LYS A 340 -43.04 22.14 15.57
N GLY A 341 -44.08 22.12 14.72
CA GLY A 341 -44.81 23.33 14.27
C GLY A 341 -44.61 23.69 12.78
N PRO A 342 -45.08 24.87 12.34
CA PRO A 342 -44.97 25.32 10.94
C PRO A 342 -43.53 25.41 10.47
N ILE A 343 -43.26 25.06 9.22
CA ILE A 343 -41.90 25.09 8.64
C ILE A 343 -41.44 26.55 8.51
N PRO A 344 -40.29 26.93 9.10
CA PRO A 344 -39.74 28.27 8.93
C PRO A 344 -39.38 28.55 7.46
N ASP A 345 -39.60 29.78 6.99
CA ASP A 345 -39.05 30.28 5.71
C ASP A 345 -38.39 31.65 5.95
N PRO A 346 -37.07 31.78 5.76
CA PRO A 346 -36.10 30.73 5.39
C PRO A 346 -35.81 29.75 6.54
N GLN A 347 -35.33 28.56 6.22
CA GLN A 347 -34.82 27.57 7.17
C GLN A 347 -33.34 27.82 7.51
N THR A 348 -32.89 27.41 8.69
CA THR A 348 -31.52 27.59 9.18
C THR A 348 -30.77 26.26 9.23
N LEU A 349 -29.68 26.16 8.49
CA LEU A 349 -28.83 24.96 8.44
C LEU A 349 -27.51 25.18 9.17
N GLY A 350 -27.04 24.15 9.89
CA GLY A 350 -25.64 24.07 10.28
C GLY A 350 -24.72 23.84 9.09
N SER A 351 -23.40 24.01 9.28
CA SER A 351 -22.42 23.86 8.20
C SER A 351 -22.42 22.50 7.53
N GLU A 352 -22.55 21.41 8.29
CA GLU A 352 -22.61 20.05 7.73
C GLU A 352 -23.89 19.82 6.89
N GLN A 353 -25.03 20.31 7.37
CA GLN A 353 -26.30 20.21 6.64
C GLN A 353 -26.24 21.04 5.35
N PHE A 354 -25.63 22.23 5.39
CA PHE A 354 -25.43 23.06 4.21
C PHE A 354 -24.47 22.40 3.21
N LEU A 355 -23.38 21.77 3.67
CA LEU A 355 -22.51 20.99 2.79
C LEU A 355 -23.28 19.82 2.16
N SER A 356 -24.04 19.07 2.95
CA SER A 356 -24.86 17.95 2.44
C SER A 356 -25.84 18.43 1.37
N LEU A 357 -26.42 19.61 1.58
CA LEU A 357 -27.26 20.29 0.60
C LEU A 357 -26.49 20.53 -0.70
N LEU A 358 -25.26 21.05 -0.69
CA LEU A 358 -24.45 21.24 -1.91
C LEU A 358 -24.26 19.96 -2.73
N PHE A 359 -24.24 18.80 -2.09
CA PHE A 359 -24.12 17.48 -2.73
C PHE A 359 -25.47 16.76 -2.95
N GLY A 360 -26.58 17.49 -2.91
CA GLY A 360 -27.90 16.97 -3.27
C GLY A 360 -28.53 16.08 -2.21
N ARG A 361 -28.12 16.20 -0.94
CA ARG A 361 -28.68 15.45 0.19
C ARG A 361 -29.20 16.37 1.27
N VAL A 362 -30.47 16.24 1.62
CA VAL A 362 -31.07 16.96 2.74
C VAL A 362 -31.90 15.97 3.55
N ARG A 363 -31.67 15.94 4.87
CA ARG A 363 -32.50 15.16 5.79
C ARG A 363 -33.71 15.99 6.19
N CYS A 364 -34.91 15.46 5.97
CA CYS A 364 -36.16 16.09 6.38
C CYS A 364 -36.69 15.49 7.69
N HIS A 365 -37.18 16.36 8.56
CA HIS A 365 -37.84 16.07 9.82
C HIS A 365 -39.34 16.41 9.67
N GLY A 366 -40.25 15.64 10.29
CA GLY A 366 -41.68 16.01 10.41
C GLY A 366 -42.72 15.15 9.66
N GLY A 367 -42.32 14.07 8.97
CA GLY A 367 -43.22 13.01 8.48
C GLY A 367 -43.14 11.72 9.33
N PRO A 368 -44.01 10.70 9.09
CA PRO A 368 -43.96 9.42 9.82
C PRO A 368 -42.65 8.61 9.62
N ALA A 369 -41.77 9.07 8.73
CA ALA A 369 -40.38 8.63 8.64
C ALA A 369 -39.46 9.82 8.32
N THR A 370 -38.28 9.88 8.94
CA THR A 370 -37.17 10.71 8.48
C THR A 370 -36.69 10.17 7.14
N SER A 371 -36.88 10.91 6.06
CA SER A 371 -36.38 10.55 4.73
C SER A 371 -35.23 11.48 4.32
N ASP A 372 -34.19 10.90 3.72
CA ASP A 372 -33.14 11.67 3.04
C ASP A 372 -33.67 11.99 1.63
N LEU A 373 -33.95 13.27 1.36
CA LEU A 373 -34.33 13.71 0.03
C LEU A 373 -33.09 13.80 -0.85
N LYS A 374 -33.20 13.22 -2.04
CA LYS A 374 -32.20 13.31 -3.11
C LYS A 374 -32.74 14.24 -4.19
N TYR A 375 -31.93 15.18 -4.63
CA TYR A 375 -32.29 16.10 -5.69
C TYR A 375 -31.05 16.43 -6.55
N PRO A 376 -31.22 17.03 -7.76
CA PRO A 376 -30.09 17.42 -8.59
C PRO A 376 -29.16 18.37 -7.81
N ALA A 377 -27.96 17.92 -7.45
CA ALA A 377 -27.06 18.65 -6.57
C ALA A 377 -26.54 19.97 -7.22
N PRO A 378 -26.34 21.04 -6.43
CA PRO A 378 -25.59 22.22 -6.86
C PRO A 378 -24.17 21.89 -7.32
N VAL A 379 -23.50 20.95 -6.65
CA VAL A 379 -22.30 20.27 -7.16
C VAL A 379 -22.75 19.24 -8.19
N SER A 380 -22.55 19.56 -9.46
CA SER A 380 -22.97 18.77 -10.61
C SER A 380 -22.06 17.56 -10.83
N PRO A 381 -22.49 16.55 -11.62
CA PRO A 381 -21.62 15.45 -12.05
C PRO A 381 -20.29 15.90 -12.68
N ALA A 382 -20.28 17.02 -13.41
CA ALA A 382 -19.06 17.55 -14.05
C ALA A 382 -18.02 18.04 -13.03
N ASP A 383 -18.46 18.53 -11.86
CA ASP A 383 -17.59 19.03 -10.79
C ASP A 383 -16.79 17.91 -10.09
N HIS A 384 -17.07 16.64 -10.40
CA HIS A 384 -16.30 15.48 -9.93
C HIS A 384 -15.21 15.04 -10.91
N ALA A 385 -15.18 15.61 -12.12
CA ALA A 385 -14.29 15.21 -13.21
C ALA A 385 -13.43 16.37 -13.74
N ASP A 386 -13.67 17.60 -13.28
CA ASP A 386 -13.01 18.82 -13.74
C ASP A 386 -11.69 19.11 -12.98
N ALA A 387 -10.85 18.09 -12.85
CA ALA A 387 -9.59 18.18 -12.13
C ALA A 387 -8.65 19.22 -12.74
N ARG A 388 -8.02 20.05 -11.90
CA ARG A 388 -7.04 21.05 -12.29
C ARG A 388 -5.89 21.13 -11.28
N ALA A 389 -4.69 21.45 -11.75
CA ALA A 389 -3.58 21.71 -10.84
C ALA A 389 -3.79 23.06 -10.14
N VAL A 390 -3.74 23.09 -8.81
CA VAL A 390 -3.79 24.32 -8.00
C VAL A 390 -2.64 24.32 -6.99
N THR A 391 -2.24 25.50 -6.54
CA THR A 391 -1.23 25.66 -5.48
C THR A 391 -1.93 26.04 -4.17
N LEU A 392 -1.72 25.26 -3.12
CA LEU A 392 -2.25 25.54 -1.78
C LEU A 392 -1.32 26.48 -1.02
N GLU A 393 -1.75 27.71 -0.79
CA GLU A 393 -1.00 28.71 -0.02
C GLU A 393 -1.57 28.86 1.39
N THR A 394 -0.73 28.72 2.40
CA THR A 394 -1.16 28.92 3.80
C THR A 394 -1.35 30.42 4.08
N SER A 395 -2.53 30.81 4.56
CA SER A 395 -2.81 32.19 4.96
C SER A 395 -3.75 32.24 6.18
N ALA A 396 -3.38 33.02 7.19
CA ALA A 396 -4.15 33.16 8.42
C ALA A 396 -5.53 33.85 8.23
N GLY A 397 -5.73 34.59 7.13
CA GLY A 397 -6.84 35.54 6.99
C GLY A 397 -7.89 35.24 5.92
N THR A 398 -7.59 34.39 4.92
CA THR A 398 -8.53 34.12 3.81
C THR A 398 -8.64 32.63 3.58
N ALA A 399 -9.74 32.04 4.03
CA ALA A 399 -10.07 30.65 3.76
C ALA A 399 -10.87 30.54 2.47
N LEU A 400 -10.72 29.40 1.78
CA LEU A 400 -11.53 29.04 0.63
C LEU A 400 -13.03 29.04 0.97
N ASP A 401 -13.82 29.89 0.32
CA ASP A 401 -15.27 29.87 0.53
C ASP A 401 -15.91 28.72 -0.25
N PHE A 402 -16.10 27.58 0.43
CA PHE A 402 -16.69 26.37 -0.16
C PHE A 402 -18.12 26.55 -0.71
N LYS A 403 -18.76 27.69 -0.42
CA LYS A 403 -20.14 28.00 -0.81
C LYS A 403 -20.22 28.71 -2.16
N ASP A 404 -19.13 29.35 -2.59
CA ASP A 404 -19.08 30.07 -3.86
C ASP A 404 -18.67 29.14 -5.01
N LEU A 405 -19.62 28.27 -5.40
CA LEU A 405 -19.39 27.30 -6.49
C LEU A 405 -19.00 27.98 -7.81
N ALA A 406 -19.47 29.20 -8.06
CA ALA A 406 -19.13 29.93 -9.28
C ALA A 406 -17.65 30.31 -9.29
N ALA A 407 -17.15 30.87 -8.17
CA ALA A 407 -15.73 31.19 -8.02
C ALA A 407 -14.85 29.93 -8.09
N LEU A 408 -15.25 28.83 -7.42
CA LEU A 408 -14.49 27.57 -7.45
C LEU A 408 -14.38 26.99 -8.86
N ARG A 409 -15.48 26.96 -9.62
CA ARG A 409 -15.48 26.50 -11.02
C ARG A 409 -14.63 27.36 -11.93
N ALA A 410 -14.60 28.67 -11.67
CA ALA A 410 -13.85 29.64 -12.47
C ALA A 410 -12.33 29.60 -12.23
N LEU A 411 -11.85 28.87 -11.22
CA LEU A 411 -10.40 28.74 -10.97
C LEU A 411 -9.72 28.06 -12.17
N PRO A 412 -8.73 28.70 -12.82
CA PRO A 412 -7.94 28.07 -13.87
C PRO A 412 -6.92 27.08 -13.26
N SER A 413 -6.39 26.18 -14.09
CA SER A 413 -5.21 25.41 -13.70
C SER A 413 -4.02 26.35 -13.49
N GLY A 414 -3.25 26.14 -12.43
CA GLY A 414 -2.19 27.02 -11.96
C GLY A 414 -2.65 28.06 -10.93
N ALA A 415 -3.94 28.11 -10.60
CA ALA A 415 -4.45 29.04 -9.59
C ALA A 415 -3.90 28.75 -8.20
N THR A 416 -3.74 29.82 -7.40
CA THR A 416 -3.44 29.73 -5.97
C THR A 416 -4.72 29.74 -5.16
N VAL A 417 -4.86 28.74 -4.29
CA VAL A 417 -5.97 28.58 -3.36
C VAL A 417 -5.44 28.75 -1.95
N ARG A 418 -6.06 29.63 -1.17
CA ARG A 418 -5.63 29.88 0.21
C ARG A 418 -6.31 28.94 1.20
N VAL A 419 -5.51 28.39 2.10
CA VAL A 419 -5.91 27.47 3.18
C VAL A 419 -5.37 27.98 4.51
N ARG A 420 -6.00 27.65 5.64
CA ARG A 420 -5.60 28.14 6.97
C ARG A 420 -4.35 27.46 7.52
N PHE A 421 -4.05 26.26 7.08
CA PHE A 421 -2.91 25.49 7.57
C PHE A 421 -2.18 24.75 6.45
N PRO A 422 -0.87 24.51 6.61
CA PRO A 422 -0.05 23.89 5.57
C PRO A 422 -0.42 22.43 5.35
N ARG A 423 -0.47 22.04 4.07
CA ARG A 423 -0.76 20.67 3.61
C ARG A 423 0.30 20.21 2.60
N PRO A 424 1.56 20.02 3.02
CA PRO A 424 2.61 19.56 2.12
C PRO A 424 2.45 18.07 1.77
N GLY A 425 2.84 17.73 0.55
CA GLY A 425 3.07 16.35 0.09
C GLY A 425 1.98 15.32 0.37
N PHE A 426 2.36 14.05 0.28
CA PHE A 426 1.42 12.92 0.39
C PHE A 426 0.70 12.87 1.75
N PHE A 427 1.39 13.27 2.82
CA PHE A 427 0.87 13.12 4.19
C PHE A 427 -0.08 14.24 4.62
N GLY A 428 -0.12 15.37 3.90
CA GLY A 428 -1.10 16.43 4.08
C GLY A 428 -2.44 16.21 3.35
N THR A 429 -2.60 15.08 2.65
CA THR A 429 -3.78 14.77 1.85
C THR A 429 -4.93 14.21 2.70
N SER A 430 -6.17 14.46 2.29
CA SER A 430 -7.34 13.88 2.97
C SER A 430 -7.37 12.35 2.92
N VAL A 431 -6.80 11.74 1.88
CA VAL A 431 -6.69 10.27 1.76
C VAL A 431 -5.76 9.71 2.84
N PHE A 432 -4.56 10.26 2.92
CA PHE A 432 -3.56 9.78 3.88
C PHE A 432 -4.07 9.95 5.32
N LEU A 433 -4.69 11.09 5.61
CA LEU A 433 -5.27 11.37 6.91
C LEU A 433 -6.46 10.44 7.25
N ASP A 434 -7.27 10.03 6.27
CA ASP A 434 -8.38 9.08 6.48
C ASP A 434 -7.88 7.64 6.67
N ASN A 435 -6.80 7.27 5.99
CA ASN A 435 -6.15 5.97 6.16
C ASN A 435 -5.49 5.85 7.52
N TRP A 436 -4.92 6.95 8.01
CA TRP A 436 -4.11 6.99 9.22
C TRP A 436 -4.68 7.97 10.24
N PRO A 437 -5.90 7.70 10.73
CA PRO A 437 -6.61 8.72 11.45
C PRO A 437 -5.99 8.99 12.82
N THR A 438 -5.86 10.28 13.12
CA THR A 438 -5.73 10.83 14.46
C THR A 438 -7.06 10.85 15.21
N ASN A 439 -6.97 10.87 16.54
CA ASN A 439 -8.07 11.15 17.46
C ASN A 439 -7.49 11.75 18.75
N GLN A 440 -8.34 12.03 19.75
CA GLN A 440 -7.89 12.62 21.02
C GLN A 440 -6.82 11.75 21.71
N ASP A 441 -7.00 10.43 21.72
CA ASP A 441 -6.10 9.50 22.40
C ASP A 441 -4.72 9.42 21.72
N ASN A 442 -4.70 9.22 20.40
CA ASN A 442 -3.47 9.01 19.67
C ASN A 442 -2.76 10.33 19.32
N SER A 443 -3.51 11.43 19.19
CA SER A 443 -3.00 12.78 18.96
C SER A 443 -1.89 12.89 17.88
N PHE A 444 -2.18 12.40 16.68
CA PHE A 444 -1.33 12.40 15.47
C PHE A 444 -0.16 11.41 15.46
N ARG A 445 0.05 10.62 16.51
CA ARG A 445 1.14 9.62 16.54
C ARG A 445 1.05 8.59 15.42
N VAL A 446 -0.17 8.17 15.08
CA VAL A 446 -0.43 7.21 13.99
C VAL A 446 -0.07 7.83 12.64
N THR A 447 -0.61 9.02 12.37
CA THR A 447 -0.35 9.77 11.12
C THR A 447 1.15 10.02 10.94
N LEU A 448 1.83 10.46 12.00
CA LEU A 448 3.26 10.70 12.01
C LEU A 448 4.07 9.42 11.77
N GLY A 449 3.80 8.36 12.53
CA GLY A 449 4.52 7.09 12.37
C GLY A 449 4.39 6.52 10.96
N GLN A 450 3.21 6.65 10.35
CA GLN A 450 3.03 6.22 8.98
C GLN A 450 3.66 7.17 7.96
N THR A 451 3.72 8.46 8.25
CA THR A 451 4.46 9.44 7.43
C THR A 451 5.93 9.06 7.33
N LEU A 452 6.55 8.64 8.45
CA LEU A 452 7.94 8.16 8.48
C LEU A 452 8.09 6.82 7.76
N ALA A 453 7.15 5.89 7.90
CA ALA A 453 7.17 4.63 7.16
C ALA A 453 7.14 4.86 5.64
N VAL A 454 6.28 5.76 5.16
CA VAL A 454 6.20 6.10 3.73
C VAL A 454 7.43 6.91 3.28
N GLY A 455 7.82 7.95 4.00
CA GLY A 455 8.91 8.83 3.59
C GLY A 455 10.31 8.20 3.71
N LEU A 456 10.54 7.42 4.77
CA LEU A 456 11.88 6.99 5.20
C LEU A 456 12.08 5.47 5.25
N GLY A 457 11.04 4.69 4.93
CA GLY A 457 11.16 3.24 4.85
C GLY A 457 11.59 2.63 6.19
N ALA A 458 11.11 3.20 7.30
CA ALA A 458 11.40 2.75 8.65
C ALA A 458 10.30 3.19 9.62
N THR A 459 10.18 2.47 10.72
CA THR A 459 9.31 2.81 11.85
C THR A 459 10.13 2.87 13.14
N PHE A 460 9.54 3.37 14.22
CA PHE A 460 10.22 3.46 15.51
C PHE A 460 10.62 2.06 16.01
N SER A 461 11.89 1.91 16.35
CA SER A 461 12.43 0.70 16.98
C SER A 461 12.99 1.06 18.35
N ILE A 462 12.82 0.20 19.36
CA ILE A 462 13.28 0.49 20.73
C ILE A 462 14.79 0.83 20.76
N GLY A 463 15.58 0.25 19.85
CA GLY A 463 17.03 0.44 19.72
C GLY A 463 17.52 1.71 19.02
N ASP A 464 16.66 2.60 18.50
CA ASP A 464 17.12 3.84 17.83
C ASP A 464 17.88 4.77 18.82
N PRO A 465 19.18 5.01 18.65
CA PRO A 465 19.97 5.78 19.61
C PRO A 465 19.77 7.30 19.51
N THR A 466 18.93 7.79 18.57
CA THR A 466 18.77 9.23 18.35
C THR A 466 18.32 9.93 19.64
N PRO A 467 18.99 11.02 20.06
CA PRO A 467 18.60 11.79 21.23
C PRO A 467 17.14 12.22 21.13
N ALA A 468 16.35 11.75 22.09
CA ALA A 468 14.94 12.08 22.21
C ALA A 468 14.77 13.38 22.99
N SER A 469 13.76 14.17 22.64
CA SER A 469 13.31 15.28 23.48
C SER A 469 12.29 14.77 24.50
N THR A 470 12.29 15.33 25.71
CA THR A 470 11.23 15.09 26.70
C THR A 470 10.06 16.06 26.54
N GLU A 471 10.14 16.98 25.58
CA GLU A 471 9.10 17.96 25.30
C GLU A 471 7.81 17.29 24.84
N GLY A 472 6.68 17.64 25.47
CA GLY A 472 5.35 17.15 25.11
C GLY A 472 5.00 15.75 25.60
N ILE A 473 5.88 15.08 26.36
CA ILE A 473 5.60 13.78 26.98
C ILE A 473 4.64 13.96 28.17
N ASP A 474 3.59 13.14 28.23
CA ASP A 474 2.77 12.98 29.43
C ASP A 474 3.55 12.18 30.48
N THR A 475 4.01 12.86 31.53
CA THR A 475 4.85 12.26 32.57
C THR A 475 4.11 11.26 33.47
N ALA A 476 2.77 11.28 33.49
CA ALA A 476 1.98 10.31 34.25
C ALA A 476 1.75 9.01 33.45
N HIS A 477 1.47 9.13 32.15
CA HIS A 477 1.25 7.98 31.27
C HIS A 477 2.56 7.34 30.77
N ALA A 478 3.55 8.17 30.44
CA ALA A 478 4.84 7.78 29.88
C ALA A 478 5.98 8.27 30.79
N SER A 479 5.92 7.92 32.08
CA SER A 479 7.05 8.12 32.99
C SER A 479 8.28 7.32 32.51
N PRO A 480 9.52 7.70 32.85
CA PRO A 480 10.73 6.98 32.44
C PRO A 480 10.74 5.47 32.75
N GLU A 481 9.98 5.05 33.75
CA GLU A 481 9.82 3.66 34.19
C GLU A 481 8.73 2.90 33.42
N SER A 482 7.89 3.62 32.67
CA SER A 482 6.80 3.05 31.87
C SER A 482 7.32 2.44 30.57
N PRO A 483 6.77 1.29 30.13
CA PRO A 483 7.08 0.73 28.81
C PRO A 483 6.69 1.68 27.66
N CYS A 484 5.81 2.66 27.90
CA CYS A 484 5.41 3.66 26.91
C CYS A 484 6.51 4.69 26.63
N TYR A 485 7.44 4.93 27.57
CA TYR A 485 8.41 6.03 27.49
C TYR A 485 9.27 5.98 26.22
N GLY A 486 9.71 4.79 25.82
CA GLY A 486 10.57 4.61 24.65
C GLY A 486 9.93 5.08 23.34
N CYS A 487 8.63 4.84 23.16
CA CYS A 487 7.88 5.32 22.00
C CYS A 487 7.55 6.81 22.13
N HIS A 488 7.06 7.23 23.30
CA HIS A 488 6.61 8.60 23.52
C HIS A 488 7.75 9.61 23.39
N ARG A 489 8.94 9.31 23.89
CA ARG A 489 10.10 10.22 23.76
C ARG A 489 10.54 10.49 22.32
N ARG A 490 10.14 9.64 21.35
CA ARG A 490 10.47 9.83 19.93
C ARG A 490 9.31 10.37 19.12
N LEU A 491 8.08 9.98 19.46
CA LEU A 491 6.87 10.40 18.76
C LEU A 491 6.30 11.74 19.25
N ASP A 492 6.27 11.94 20.57
CA ASP A 492 5.59 13.10 21.16
C ASP A 492 6.20 14.45 20.75
N PRO A 493 7.55 14.59 20.70
CA PRO A 493 8.17 15.83 20.24
C PRO A 493 7.88 16.18 18.77
N MET A 494 7.49 15.20 17.95
CA MET A 494 7.15 15.40 16.55
C MET A 494 5.65 15.68 16.32
N ARG A 495 4.77 15.38 17.29
CA ARG A 495 3.32 15.65 17.17
C ARG A 495 2.99 17.10 16.81
N PRO A 496 3.69 18.13 17.34
CA PRO A 496 3.37 19.52 17.04
C PRO A 496 3.50 19.89 15.56
N PHE A 497 4.28 19.15 14.74
CA PHE A 497 4.31 19.36 13.29
C PHE A 497 2.91 19.28 12.63
N PHE A 498 2.03 18.43 13.17
CA PHE A 498 0.61 18.38 12.76
C PHE A 498 -0.28 19.23 13.66
N ALA A 499 -0.14 19.09 14.99
CA ALA A 499 -1.06 19.66 15.96
C ALA A 499 -1.09 21.21 15.98
N ASN A 500 -0.04 21.85 15.48
CA ASN A 500 0.01 23.31 15.33
C ASN A 500 -0.87 23.82 14.18
N GLY A 501 -1.07 23.03 13.13
CA GLY A 501 -1.93 23.39 12.01
C GLY A 501 -3.35 22.84 12.14
N MET A 502 -3.50 21.69 12.80
CA MET A 502 -4.72 20.89 12.76
C MET A 502 -5.11 20.33 14.13
N ASP A 503 -6.42 20.30 14.43
CA ASP A 503 -6.97 19.62 15.61
C ASP A 503 -7.28 18.13 15.34
N PRO A 504 -7.54 17.29 16.36
CA PRO A 504 -7.86 15.87 16.15
C PRO A 504 -9.13 15.59 15.33
N SER A 505 -9.91 16.61 14.97
CA SER A 505 -11.07 16.54 14.06
C SER A 505 -10.74 17.03 12.66
N TYR A 506 -9.45 17.16 12.33
CA TYR A 506 -8.90 17.60 11.05
C TYR A 506 -9.29 19.02 10.65
N ARG A 507 -9.61 19.86 11.64
CA ARG A 507 -9.94 21.27 11.46
C ARG A 507 -8.73 22.14 11.72
N ALA A 508 -8.78 23.38 11.23
CA ALA A 508 -7.74 24.36 11.55
C ALA A 508 -7.63 24.51 13.08
N SER A 509 -6.42 24.34 13.61
CA SER A 509 -6.15 24.47 15.05
C SER A 509 -6.27 25.94 15.47
N SER A 510 -6.92 26.19 16.60
CA SER A 510 -6.94 27.50 17.28
C SER A 510 -5.93 27.56 18.43
N ALA A 511 -5.22 26.46 18.71
CA ALA A 511 -4.26 26.40 19.79
C ALA A 511 -2.98 27.19 19.44
N PRO A 512 -2.32 27.83 20.43
CA PRO A 512 -1.02 28.43 20.22
C PRO A 512 -0.01 27.38 19.72
N PRO A 513 0.80 27.71 18.69
CA PRO A 513 1.78 26.77 18.15
C PRO A 513 2.84 26.44 19.19
N LYS A 514 3.27 25.17 19.22
CA LYS A 514 4.32 24.66 20.10
C LYS A 514 5.57 24.30 19.29
N PRO A 515 6.78 24.37 19.87
CA PRO A 515 7.97 23.84 19.20
C PRO A 515 7.79 22.35 18.86
N ALA A 516 8.38 21.93 17.74
CA ALA A 516 8.42 20.54 17.30
C ALA A 516 9.89 20.12 17.12
N THR A 517 10.18 18.87 17.44
CA THR A 517 11.51 18.26 17.23
C THR A 517 11.36 16.97 16.45
N PHE A 518 11.93 16.93 15.25
CA PHE A 518 12.20 15.72 14.51
C PHE A 518 13.41 15.02 15.11
N SER A 519 13.30 13.75 15.47
CA SER A 519 14.40 12.90 15.95
C SER A 519 14.17 11.46 15.51
N PHE A 520 14.92 10.99 14.51
CA PHE A 520 14.73 9.68 13.88
C PHE A 520 16.02 9.18 13.23
N PHE A 521 16.43 7.94 13.53
CA PHE A 521 17.56 7.24 12.87
C PHE A 521 18.84 8.07 12.64
N GLY A 522 19.28 8.78 13.67
CA GLY A 522 20.51 9.59 13.69
C GLY A 522 20.35 11.02 13.19
N ALA A 523 19.17 11.39 12.70
CA ALA A 523 18.87 12.75 12.26
C ALA A 523 17.98 13.48 13.28
N SER A 524 18.27 14.77 13.51
CA SER A 524 17.45 15.63 14.35
C SER A 524 17.30 17.02 13.73
N ARG A 525 16.10 17.60 13.85
CA ARG A 525 15.77 18.94 13.33
C ARG A 525 14.65 19.56 14.15
N THR A 526 14.80 20.82 14.51
CA THR A 526 13.71 21.60 15.13
C THR A 526 12.83 22.25 14.06
N GLY A 527 11.57 22.50 14.42
CA GLY A 527 10.62 23.20 13.57
C GLY A 527 9.29 23.42 14.29
N SER A 528 8.24 23.67 13.53
CA SER A 528 6.90 23.91 14.09
C SER A 528 5.75 23.61 13.13
N THR A 529 6.05 23.35 11.84
CA THR A 529 5.02 23.21 10.80
C THR A 529 5.14 21.88 10.06
N ALA A 530 4.07 21.47 9.40
CA ALA A 530 4.09 20.32 8.52
C ALA A 530 5.16 20.47 7.40
N ASP A 531 5.47 21.70 6.98
CA ASP A 531 6.50 21.99 5.99
C ASP A 531 7.91 21.74 6.55
N ASP A 532 8.16 22.06 7.82
CA ASP A 532 9.42 21.72 8.51
C ASP A 532 9.60 20.20 8.60
N LEU A 533 8.53 19.45 8.84
CA LEU A 533 8.55 17.98 8.81
C LEU A 533 8.84 17.47 7.41
N ALA A 534 8.23 18.06 6.37
CA ALA A 534 8.51 17.69 4.98
C ALA A 534 10.00 17.88 4.64
N LEU A 535 10.59 19.00 5.06
CA LEU A 535 12.01 19.28 4.89
C LEU A 535 12.89 18.27 5.65
N ALA A 536 12.54 17.95 6.91
CA ALA A 536 13.24 16.94 7.69
C ALA A 536 13.23 15.56 7.01
N ILE A 537 12.13 15.18 6.35
CA ILE A 537 12.00 13.91 5.62
C ILE A 537 12.88 13.89 4.36
N VAL A 538 12.86 14.93 3.53
CA VAL A 538 13.60 14.92 2.26
C VAL A 538 15.12 15.06 2.45
N GLU A 539 15.55 15.73 3.52
CA GLU A 539 16.97 15.83 3.88
C GLU A 539 17.49 14.58 4.60
N HIS A 540 16.59 13.68 5.01
CA HIS A 540 16.98 12.49 5.76
C HIS A 540 17.79 11.51 4.88
N PRO A 541 18.93 10.98 5.36
CA PRO A 541 19.77 10.06 4.57
C PRO A 541 19.04 8.82 4.04
N ARG A 542 18.03 8.34 4.76
CA ARG A 542 17.20 7.18 4.36
C ARG A 542 16.18 7.46 3.26
N PHE A 543 15.88 8.72 2.89
CA PHE A 543 14.85 9.01 1.88
C PHE A 543 15.13 8.26 0.57
N ALA A 544 16.36 8.33 0.07
CA ALA A 544 16.76 7.61 -1.14
C ALA A 544 16.62 6.08 -1.01
N THR A 545 17.16 5.52 0.08
CA THR A 545 17.13 4.08 0.38
C THR A 545 15.69 3.56 0.46
N ALA A 546 14.78 4.31 1.09
CA ALA A 546 13.38 3.92 1.23
C ALA A 546 12.70 3.66 -0.11
N TRP A 547 12.97 4.50 -1.11
CA TRP A 547 12.38 4.38 -2.44
C TRP A 547 13.00 3.26 -3.28
N VAL A 548 14.30 3.00 -3.13
CA VAL A 548 14.95 1.81 -3.72
C VAL A 548 14.30 0.54 -3.18
N LEU A 549 14.21 0.42 -1.85
CA LEU A 549 13.61 -0.75 -1.20
C LEU A 549 12.16 -0.96 -1.61
N ARG A 550 11.38 0.12 -1.77
CA ARG A 550 9.98 0.04 -2.16
C ARG A 550 9.79 -0.43 -3.60
N ILE A 551 10.60 0.05 -4.53
CA ILE A 551 10.57 -0.43 -5.93
C ILE A 551 11.04 -1.87 -6.00
N CYS A 552 12.11 -2.20 -5.27
CA CYS A 552 12.62 -3.56 -5.17
C CYS A 552 11.55 -4.52 -4.64
N GLY A 553 10.94 -4.20 -3.50
CA GLY A 553 9.89 -5.04 -2.92
C GLY A 553 8.64 -5.11 -3.77
N TRP A 554 8.25 -4.02 -4.44
CA TRP A 554 7.18 -4.06 -5.43
C TRP A 554 7.48 -5.07 -6.56
N ALA A 555 8.73 -5.09 -7.06
CA ALA A 555 9.14 -5.95 -8.16
C ALA A 555 9.40 -7.42 -7.77
N THR A 556 9.80 -7.67 -6.52
CA THR A 556 10.14 -9.02 -6.02
C THR A 556 9.06 -9.63 -5.13
N SER A 557 8.07 -8.83 -4.73
CA SER A 557 6.98 -9.21 -3.83
C SER A 557 7.44 -9.58 -2.42
N ARG A 558 8.65 -9.16 -2.04
CA ARG A 558 9.28 -9.39 -0.74
C ARG A 558 10.11 -8.19 -0.36
N ALA A 559 10.20 -7.88 0.93
CA ALA A 559 11.06 -6.80 1.39
C ALA A 559 12.52 -7.05 0.98
N CYS A 560 13.15 -6.04 0.36
CA CYS A 560 14.58 -6.06 0.09
C CYS A 560 15.35 -5.58 1.33
N SER A 561 16.61 -5.99 1.47
CA SER A 561 17.44 -5.61 2.62
C SER A 561 18.21 -4.33 2.35
N ASP A 562 18.25 -3.41 3.32
CA ASP A 562 19.11 -2.21 3.24
C ASP A 562 20.59 -2.51 3.47
N ALA A 563 20.91 -3.77 3.79
CA ALA A 563 22.25 -4.32 3.88
C ALA A 563 22.87 -4.64 2.50
N GLU A 564 22.05 -4.73 1.45
CA GLU A 564 22.53 -5.03 0.10
C GLU A 564 23.39 -3.86 -0.44
N PRO A 565 24.65 -4.11 -0.87
CA PRO A 565 25.50 -3.04 -1.41
C PRO A 565 24.87 -2.30 -2.60
N TYR A 566 24.15 -3.04 -3.45
CA TYR A 566 23.40 -2.48 -4.58
C TYR A 566 22.36 -1.45 -4.13
N VAL A 567 21.75 -1.59 -2.95
CA VAL A 567 20.76 -0.61 -2.46
C VAL A 567 21.43 0.72 -2.14
N ALA A 568 22.64 0.69 -1.56
CA ALA A 568 23.41 1.90 -1.27
C ALA A 568 23.82 2.63 -2.56
N ASP A 569 24.26 1.89 -3.58
CA ASP A 569 24.65 2.44 -4.89
C ASP A 569 23.47 3.05 -5.64
N LEU A 570 22.32 2.35 -5.67
CA LEU A 570 21.09 2.86 -6.26
C LEU A 570 20.59 4.12 -5.53
N ALA A 571 20.65 4.13 -4.20
CA ALA A 571 20.27 5.29 -3.40
C ALA A 571 21.19 6.50 -3.65
N LYS A 572 22.49 6.25 -3.85
CA LYS A 572 23.45 7.29 -4.25
C LYS A 572 23.13 7.82 -5.65
N GLY A 573 22.93 6.95 -6.64
CA GLY A 573 22.58 7.35 -8.00
C GLY A 573 21.27 8.14 -8.09
N PHE A 574 20.29 7.81 -7.24
CA PHE A 574 19.05 8.58 -7.13
C PHE A 574 19.28 10.00 -6.61
N ARG A 575 20.14 10.17 -5.60
CA ARG A 575 20.54 11.50 -5.11
C ARG A 575 21.29 12.31 -6.17
N GLU A 576 22.28 11.70 -6.81
CA GLU A 576 23.15 12.36 -7.80
C GLU A 576 22.40 12.74 -9.08
N SER A 577 21.32 12.02 -9.42
CA SER A 577 20.43 12.35 -10.53
C SER A 577 19.39 13.43 -10.20
N ASN A 578 19.59 14.19 -9.12
CA ASN A 578 18.63 15.18 -8.62
C ASN A 578 17.23 14.56 -8.40
N TRP A 579 17.21 13.35 -7.85
CA TRP A 579 15.97 12.62 -7.52
C TRP A 579 15.10 12.29 -8.74
N ASP A 580 15.71 11.94 -9.88
CA ASP A 580 14.99 11.44 -11.05
C ASP A 580 14.37 10.07 -10.74
N PHE A 581 13.04 10.06 -10.53
CA PHE A 581 12.31 8.86 -10.19
C PHE A 581 12.28 7.82 -11.31
N ARG A 582 12.20 8.26 -12.57
CA ARG A 582 12.20 7.34 -13.72
C ARG A 582 13.54 6.63 -13.80
N LYS A 583 14.64 7.37 -13.65
CA LYS A 583 15.98 6.78 -13.59
C LYS A 583 16.10 5.78 -12.45
N LEU A 584 15.60 6.10 -11.25
CA LEU A 584 15.58 5.16 -10.13
C LEU A 584 14.82 3.86 -10.46
N VAL A 585 13.64 3.96 -11.10
CA VAL A 585 12.87 2.78 -11.52
C VAL A 585 13.68 1.94 -12.51
N VAL A 586 14.25 2.56 -13.55
CA VAL A 586 15.06 1.86 -14.56
C VAL A 586 16.27 1.17 -13.93
N ASP A 587 17.03 1.89 -13.10
CA ASP A 587 18.26 1.37 -12.49
C ASP A 587 17.94 0.26 -11.47
N THR A 588 16.88 0.39 -10.67
CA THR A 588 16.48 -0.64 -9.70
C THR A 588 15.98 -1.90 -10.42
N LEU A 589 15.10 -1.76 -11.41
CA LEU A 589 14.52 -2.90 -12.13
C LEU A 589 15.55 -3.64 -12.99
N SER A 590 16.55 -2.94 -13.53
CA SER A 590 17.65 -3.57 -14.29
C SER A 590 18.76 -4.15 -13.40
N SER A 591 18.71 -3.95 -12.08
CA SER A 591 19.74 -4.44 -11.16
C SER A 591 19.62 -5.96 -10.88
N PRO A 592 20.71 -6.59 -10.37
CA PRO A 592 20.67 -7.97 -9.90
C PRO A 592 19.60 -8.24 -8.83
N LEU A 593 19.23 -7.23 -8.03
CA LEU A 593 18.19 -7.34 -6.99
C LEU A 593 16.83 -7.77 -7.56
N VAL A 594 16.54 -7.39 -8.81
CA VAL A 594 15.23 -7.64 -9.44
C VAL A 594 15.33 -8.70 -10.53
N THR A 595 16.40 -8.66 -11.33
CA THR A 595 16.57 -9.53 -12.50
C THR A 595 16.97 -10.95 -12.13
N GLY A 596 17.76 -11.14 -11.06
CA GLY A 596 18.31 -12.44 -10.70
C GLY A 596 19.24 -13.05 -11.76
N LEU A 597 19.79 -12.24 -12.67
CA LEU A 597 20.76 -12.74 -13.66
C LEU A 597 22.14 -12.99 -13.06
N SER A 598 22.40 -12.38 -11.90
CA SER A 598 23.59 -12.61 -11.09
C SER A 598 23.21 -12.53 -9.61
N GLY A 599 23.96 -13.23 -8.77
CA GLY A 599 23.71 -13.23 -7.33
C GLY A 599 24.00 -11.88 -6.70
N THR A 600 23.37 -11.63 -5.56
CA THR A 600 23.77 -10.56 -4.63
C THR A 600 24.42 -11.20 -3.41
N PRO A 601 25.16 -10.45 -2.58
CA PRO A 601 25.74 -10.99 -1.35
C PRO A 601 24.71 -11.67 -0.43
N LEU A 602 23.44 -11.26 -0.47
CA LEU A 602 22.38 -11.79 0.40
C LEU A 602 21.33 -12.64 -0.33
N SER A 603 21.35 -12.70 -1.66
CA SER A 603 20.40 -13.52 -2.45
C SER A 603 21.06 -14.79 -2.96
N VAL A 604 20.64 -15.93 -2.40
CA VAL A 604 21.09 -17.27 -2.82
C VAL A 604 20.24 -17.88 -3.94
N ARG A 605 18.99 -17.42 -4.10
CA ARG A 605 18.12 -17.84 -5.21
C ARG A 605 17.21 -16.69 -5.62
N PRO A 606 17.00 -16.50 -6.93
CA PRO A 606 16.07 -15.51 -7.42
C PRO A 606 14.63 -16.03 -7.22
N GLU A 607 13.77 -15.15 -6.70
CA GLU A 607 12.48 -15.56 -6.15
C GLU A 607 11.36 -15.55 -7.21
N VAL A 608 10.51 -16.59 -7.18
CA VAL A 608 9.30 -16.69 -8.00
C VAL A 608 8.17 -15.94 -7.32
N SER A 609 7.44 -15.12 -8.07
CA SER A 609 6.24 -14.45 -7.57
C SER A 609 5.05 -14.58 -8.50
N ILE A 610 3.87 -14.21 -8.00
CA ILE A 610 2.61 -14.22 -8.73
C ILE A 610 2.27 -12.84 -9.30
N ALA A 611 1.58 -12.84 -10.45
CA ALA A 611 0.97 -11.66 -11.00
C ALA A 611 -0.23 -11.26 -10.14
N ARG A 612 -0.02 -10.30 -9.25
CA ARG A 612 -1.11 -9.71 -8.46
C ARG A 612 -2.13 -9.02 -9.37
N ARG A 613 -3.33 -8.80 -8.83
CA ARG A 613 -4.51 -8.35 -9.57
C ARG A 613 -4.24 -7.18 -10.52
N ARG A 614 -3.62 -6.09 -10.03
CA ARG A 614 -3.33 -4.91 -10.88
C ARG A 614 -2.25 -5.19 -11.94
N HIS A 615 -1.25 -6.03 -11.66
CA HIS A 615 -0.26 -6.44 -12.66
C HIS A 615 -0.90 -7.26 -13.77
N LEU A 616 -1.68 -8.27 -13.39
CA LEU A 616 -2.39 -9.16 -14.31
C LEU A 616 -3.39 -8.38 -15.16
N CYS A 617 -4.23 -7.55 -14.54
CA CYS A 617 -5.23 -6.77 -15.25
C CYS A 617 -4.63 -5.80 -16.27
N ALA A 618 -3.56 -5.10 -15.90
CA ALA A 618 -2.87 -4.22 -16.85
C ALA A 618 -2.20 -5.02 -17.98
N ALA A 619 -1.66 -6.22 -17.70
CA ALA A 619 -1.08 -7.08 -18.72
C ALA A 619 -2.13 -7.58 -19.71
N LEU A 620 -3.25 -8.11 -19.21
CA LEU A 620 -4.37 -8.55 -20.04
C LEU A 620 -4.95 -7.41 -20.85
N THR A 621 -5.04 -6.20 -20.29
CA THR A 621 -5.52 -5.02 -21.03
C THR A 621 -4.62 -4.70 -22.21
N VAL A 622 -3.29 -4.78 -22.04
CA VAL A 622 -2.33 -4.54 -23.13
C VAL A 622 -2.36 -5.67 -24.17
N ARG A 623 -2.46 -6.93 -23.73
CA ARG A 623 -2.42 -8.11 -24.62
C ARG A 623 -3.74 -8.35 -25.37
N LEU A 624 -4.88 -8.06 -24.74
CA LEU A 624 -6.23 -8.35 -25.27
C LEU A 624 -7.01 -7.09 -25.66
N GLY A 625 -6.54 -5.89 -25.31
CA GLY A 625 -7.17 -4.62 -25.66
C GLY A 625 -8.53 -4.40 -24.99
N SER A 626 -9.46 -3.80 -25.73
CA SER A 626 -10.80 -3.40 -25.26
C SER A 626 -11.68 -4.58 -24.80
N LEU A 627 -11.29 -5.83 -25.08
CA LEU A 627 -11.98 -7.03 -24.59
C LEU A 627 -12.02 -7.08 -23.06
N VAL A 628 -10.95 -6.65 -22.39
CA VAL A 628 -10.87 -6.62 -20.92
C VAL A 628 -11.79 -5.56 -20.34
N GLU A 629 -11.86 -4.40 -20.98
CA GLU A 629 -12.75 -3.31 -20.56
C GLU A 629 -14.22 -3.70 -20.75
N ALA A 630 -14.58 -4.25 -21.91
CA ALA A 630 -15.94 -4.66 -22.24
C ALA A 630 -16.46 -5.79 -21.32
N SER A 631 -15.59 -6.72 -20.92
CA SER A 631 -15.95 -7.79 -19.98
C SER A 631 -16.09 -7.31 -18.53
N GLY A 632 -15.47 -6.16 -18.21
CA GLY A 632 -15.46 -5.57 -16.88
C GLY A 632 -14.71 -6.39 -15.83
N VAL A 633 -13.97 -7.45 -16.22
CA VAL A 633 -13.33 -8.38 -15.27
C VAL A 633 -12.27 -7.72 -14.39
N CYS A 634 -11.69 -6.62 -14.88
CA CYS A 634 -10.70 -5.81 -14.18
C CYS A 634 -11.28 -4.52 -13.58
N SER A 635 -12.61 -4.39 -13.56
CA SER A 635 -13.30 -3.25 -12.96
C SER A 635 -13.75 -3.55 -11.53
N LYS A 636 -13.83 -2.50 -10.69
CA LYS A 636 -14.40 -2.59 -9.33
C LYS A 636 -15.83 -3.18 -9.34
N ALA A 637 -16.60 -2.96 -10.43
CA ALA A 637 -17.99 -3.42 -10.55
C ALA A 637 -18.14 -4.95 -10.63
N ARG A 638 -17.10 -5.68 -11.04
CA ARG A 638 -17.06 -7.16 -11.07
C ARG A 638 -15.92 -7.72 -10.21
N ASP A 639 -15.54 -7.00 -9.15
CA ASP A 639 -14.51 -7.40 -8.19
C ASP A 639 -14.69 -8.84 -7.69
N ALA A 640 -15.93 -9.35 -7.66
CA ALA A 640 -16.23 -10.74 -7.30
C ALA A 640 -15.40 -11.80 -8.03
N LEU A 641 -15.08 -11.59 -9.31
CA LEU A 641 -14.32 -12.54 -10.12
C LEU A 641 -12.82 -12.46 -9.81
N ALA A 642 -12.29 -11.25 -9.63
CA ALA A 642 -10.88 -11.01 -9.36
C ALA A 642 -10.50 -11.03 -7.87
N ARG A 643 -11.47 -11.10 -6.94
CA ARG A 643 -11.25 -11.08 -5.48
C ARG A 643 -10.35 -12.20 -4.95
N GLY A 644 -10.25 -13.33 -5.66
CA GLY A 644 -9.33 -14.41 -5.31
C GLY A 644 -7.87 -14.11 -5.62
N ILE A 645 -7.61 -13.11 -6.48
CA ILE A 645 -6.28 -12.67 -6.88
C ILE A 645 -5.85 -11.54 -5.93
N PRO A 646 -4.77 -11.70 -5.15
CA PRO A 646 -4.33 -10.70 -4.19
C PRO A 646 -3.89 -9.43 -4.92
N ASP A 647 -4.02 -8.30 -4.23
CA ASP A 647 -3.56 -6.99 -4.71
C ASP A 647 -2.38 -6.51 -3.87
N ASP A 648 -1.63 -5.54 -4.40
CA ASP A 648 -0.69 -4.78 -3.59
C ASP A 648 -1.48 -3.92 -2.58
N ALA A 649 -1.08 -3.99 -1.32
CA ALA A 649 -1.72 -3.24 -0.25
C ALA A 649 -0.68 -2.68 0.73
N PHE A 650 -1.19 -1.95 1.73
CA PHE A 650 -0.43 -1.52 2.89
C PHE A 650 -1.22 -1.86 4.15
N ALA A 651 -0.54 -1.88 5.30
CA ALA A 651 -1.18 -2.06 6.59
C ALA A 651 -0.60 -1.10 7.63
N ARG A 652 -1.39 -0.83 8.67
CA ARG A 652 -1.03 0.06 9.77
C ARG A 652 0.31 -0.35 10.38
N GLY A 653 1.24 0.60 10.45
CA GLY A 653 2.54 0.40 11.09
C GLY A 653 3.51 -0.49 10.31
N GLN A 654 3.10 -0.99 9.13
CA GLN A 654 4.00 -1.69 8.22
C GLN A 654 4.75 -0.68 7.36
N VAL A 655 6.05 -0.96 7.18
CA VAL A 655 6.95 -0.19 6.33
C VAL A 655 6.86 -0.69 4.89
N ASP A 656 6.79 -2.00 4.73
CA ASP A 656 6.73 -2.67 3.45
C ASP A 656 5.31 -2.81 2.91
N LEU A 657 5.21 -3.06 1.61
CA LEU A 657 3.95 -3.42 0.98
C LEU A 657 3.47 -4.77 1.54
N VAL A 658 2.17 -4.88 1.76
CA VAL A 658 1.52 -6.16 2.06
C VAL A 658 1.28 -6.86 0.75
N GLN A 659 2.06 -7.90 0.49
CA GLN A 659 2.06 -8.63 -0.79
C GLN A 659 1.96 -10.13 -0.55
N THR A 660 1.19 -10.80 -1.40
CA THR A 660 1.23 -12.25 -1.50
C THR A 660 2.21 -12.61 -2.61
N SER A 661 3.24 -13.37 -2.27
CA SER A 661 4.28 -13.78 -3.22
C SER A 661 4.06 -15.19 -3.77
N THR A 662 3.31 -16.04 -3.06
CA THR A 662 3.13 -17.45 -3.43
C THR A 662 1.72 -17.75 -3.95
N PRO A 663 1.58 -18.65 -4.95
CA PRO A 663 0.28 -19.09 -5.40
C PRO A 663 -0.40 -19.93 -4.30
N GLY A 664 -1.69 -19.70 -4.11
CA GLY A 664 -2.55 -20.51 -3.24
C GLY A 664 -3.86 -20.86 -3.95
N MET A 665 -4.70 -21.69 -3.32
CA MET A 665 -5.98 -22.14 -3.92
C MET A 665 -6.88 -20.98 -4.34
N PHE A 666 -6.91 -19.89 -3.56
CA PHE A 666 -7.70 -18.70 -3.89
C PHE A 666 -7.16 -17.96 -5.12
N HIS A 667 -5.84 -17.88 -5.25
CA HIS A 667 -5.19 -17.28 -6.42
C HIS A 667 -5.51 -18.08 -7.68
N ALA A 668 -5.30 -19.40 -7.64
CA ALA A 668 -5.58 -20.29 -8.77
C ALA A 668 -7.06 -20.23 -9.19
N ALA A 669 -7.98 -20.34 -8.23
CA ALA A 669 -9.42 -20.28 -8.52
C ALA A 669 -9.87 -18.90 -9.02
N GLY A 670 -9.29 -17.81 -8.52
CA GLY A 670 -9.57 -16.45 -8.97
C GLY A 670 -9.09 -16.22 -10.41
N LEU A 671 -7.87 -16.67 -10.71
CA LEU A 671 -7.27 -16.60 -12.03
C LEU A 671 -8.05 -17.42 -13.06
N GLU A 672 -8.39 -18.67 -12.74
CA GLU A 672 -9.18 -19.53 -13.63
C GLU A 672 -10.54 -18.91 -13.94
N ARG A 673 -11.27 -18.42 -12.92
CA ARG A 673 -12.57 -17.75 -13.12
C ARG A 673 -12.45 -16.51 -14.01
N LEU A 674 -11.38 -15.74 -13.84
CA LEU A 674 -11.11 -14.57 -14.67
C LEU A 674 -10.85 -14.98 -16.13
N CYS A 675 -10.01 -15.99 -16.36
CA CYS A 675 -9.69 -16.48 -17.70
C CYS A 675 -10.90 -17.11 -18.39
N VAL A 676 -11.71 -17.90 -17.68
CA VAL A 676 -12.97 -18.47 -18.19
C VAL A 676 -13.94 -17.36 -18.59
N ALA A 677 -14.05 -16.28 -17.80
CA ALA A 677 -14.92 -15.16 -18.14
C ALA A 677 -14.47 -14.38 -19.39
N LEU A 678 -13.18 -14.39 -19.71
CA LEU A 678 -12.62 -13.74 -20.89
C LEU A 678 -12.68 -14.62 -22.14
N ALA A 679 -12.62 -15.94 -21.99
CA ALA A 679 -12.42 -16.88 -23.09
C ALA A 679 -13.42 -16.71 -24.25
N PRO A 680 -14.75 -16.59 -24.04
CA PRO A 680 -15.68 -16.46 -25.17
C PRO A 680 -15.42 -15.23 -26.03
N ALA A 681 -15.16 -14.08 -25.39
CA ALA A 681 -14.88 -12.84 -26.10
C ALA A 681 -13.50 -12.86 -26.80
N ALA A 682 -12.50 -13.45 -26.15
CA ALA A 682 -11.16 -13.58 -26.71
C ALA A 682 -11.12 -14.50 -27.93
N VAL A 683 -11.79 -15.66 -27.87
CA VAL A 683 -11.88 -16.60 -28.99
C VAL A 683 -12.65 -15.99 -30.16
N ALA A 684 -13.80 -15.36 -29.91
CA ALA A 684 -14.59 -14.74 -30.96
C ALA A 684 -13.86 -13.60 -31.69
N ALA A 685 -13.05 -12.81 -30.96
CA ALA A 685 -12.46 -11.60 -31.51
C ALA A 685 -11.00 -11.75 -31.99
N ARG A 686 -10.19 -12.63 -31.36
CA ARG A 686 -8.74 -12.64 -31.55
C ARG A 686 -8.14 -14.03 -31.82
N PHE A 687 -8.75 -15.08 -31.27
CA PHE A 687 -8.25 -16.46 -31.38
C PHE A 687 -9.35 -17.38 -31.95
N PRO A 688 -9.78 -17.18 -33.21
CA PRO A 688 -10.92 -17.88 -33.75
C PRO A 688 -10.66 -19.39 -33.87
N SER A 689 -11.69 -20.18 -33.57
CA SER A 689 -11.64 -21.65 -33.53
C SER A 689 -11.50 -22.29 -34.91
N ASN A 690 -11.89 -21.60 -35.99
CA ASN A 690 -11.79 -22.07 -37.36
C ASN A 690 -10.36 -22.00 -37.95
N ASP A 691 -9.41 -21.41 -37.21
CA ASP A 691 -7.98 -21.37 -37.55
C ASP A 691 -7.13 -21.68 -36.29
N ALA A 692 -7.23 -22.93 -35.82
CA ALA A 692 -6.60 -23.37 -34.59
C ALA A 692 -5.07 -23.23 -34.61
N ASP A 693 -4.42 -23.38 -35.76
CA ASP A 693 -2.96 -23.29 -35.88
C ASP A 693 -2.46 -21.85 -35.70
N THR A 694 -3.10 -20.89 -36.35
CA THR A 694 -2.79 -19.48 -36.16
C THR A 694 -3.16 -19.04 -34.74
N SER A 695 -4.33 -19.47 -34.23
CA SER A 695 -4.80 -19.10 -32.90
C SER A 695 -3.89 -19.62 -31.78
N THR A 696 -3.42 -20.87 -31.86
CA THR A 696 -2.47 -21.41 -30.87
C THR A 696 -1.12 -20.71 -30.91
N THR A 697 -0.61 -20.39 -32.10
CA THR A 697 0.61 -19.58 -32.25
C THR A 697 0.44 -18.21 -31.59
N LYS A 698 -0.67 -17.51 -31.86
CA LYS A 698 -0.96 -16.21 -31.23
C LYS A 698 -1.18 -16.29 -29.71
N LEU A 699 -1.77 -17.37 -29.19
CA LEU A 699 -1.87 -17.58 -27.75
C LEU A 699 -0.47 -17.65 -27.11
N VAL A 700 0.46 -18.36 -27.74
CA VAL A 700 1.83 -18.49 -27.25
C VAL A 700 2.62 -17.18 -27.38
N GLU A 701 2.58 -16.54 -28.56
CA GLU A 701 3.36 -15.34 -28.82
C GLU A 701 2.78 -14.07 -28.16
N GLU A 702 1.46 -13.85 -28.23
CA GLU A 702 0.82 -12.59 -27.81
C GLU A 702 0.25 -12.64 -26.39
N LEU A 703 -0.29 -13.79 -25.96
CA LEU A 703 -0.87 -13.93 -24.62
C LEU A 703 0.17 -14.43 -23.62
N MET A 704 0.86 -15.55 -23.88
CA MET A 704 1.89 -16.08 -22.99
C MET A 704 3.19 -15.27 -23.09
N GLY A 705 3.46 -14.62 -24.22
CA GLY A 705 4.66 -13.80 -24.41
C GLY A 705 5.92 -14.61 -24.63
N LEU A 706 5.78 -15.74 -25.33
CA LEU A 706 6.89 -16.59 -25.75
C LEU A 706 7.12 -16.33 -27.24
N PRO A 707 8.10 -15.49 -27.64
CA PRO A 707 8.41 -15.27 -29.05
C PRO A 707 9.07 -16.51 -29.68
N LYS A 708 9.20 -16.56 -31.02
CA LYS A 708 9.75 -17.72 -31.75
C LYS A 708 11.15 -18.16 -31.30
N ASN A 709 12.00 -17.21 -30.94
CA ASN A 709 13.34 -17.47 -30.41
C ASN A 709 13.35 -17.87 -28.92
N HIS A 710 12.18 -18.04 -28.29
CA HIS A 710 12.07 -18.51 -26.91
C HIS A 710 12.23 -20.04 -26.83
N PRO A 711 13.05 -20.58 -25.91
CA PRO A 711 13.30 -22.04 -25.83
C PRO A 711 12.06 -22.91 -25.62
N ARG A 712 10.98 -22.35 -25.06
CA ARG A 712 9.70 -23.05 -24.82
C ARG A 712 8.61 -22.81 -25.87
N HIS A 713 8.87 -22.02 -26.92
CA HIS A 713 7.86 -21.62 -27.91
C HIS A 713 7.17 -22.83 -28.54
N ASP A 714 7.93 -23.70 -29.20
CA ASP A 714 7.39 -24.83 -29.96
C ASP A 714 6.71 -25.85 -29.05
N ALA A 715 7.28 -26.08 -27.86
CA ALA A 715 6.71 -26.98 -26.87
C ALA A 715 5.36 -26.47 -26.34
N ALA A 716 5.20 -25.16 -26.12
CA ALA A 716 3.94 -24.56 -25.71
C ALA A 716 2.86 -24.67 -26.79
N ILE A 717 3.23 -24.44 -28.07
CA ILE A 717 2.30 -24.63 -29.19
C ILE A 717 1.86 -26.09 -29.28
N ALA A 718 2.80 -27.02 -29.20
CA ALA A 718 2.50 -28.45 -29.24
C ALA A 718 1.56 -28.86 -28.10
N ALA A 719 1.80 -28.37 -26.87
CA ALA A 719 0.93 -28.65 -25.73
C ALA A 719 -0.50 -28.12 -25.93
N LEU A 720 -0.67 -26.89 -26.42
CA LEU A 720 -2.00 -26.34 -26.69
C LEU A 720 -2.72 -27.10 -27.82
N ARG A 721 -2.00 -27.50 -28.88
CA ARG A 721 -2.59 -28.31 -29.96
C ARG A 721 -3.04 -29.70 -29.47
N THR A 722 -2.23 -30.35 -28.64
CA THR A 722 -2.61 -31.61 -27.99
C THR A 722 -3.88 -31.42 -27.16
N HIS A 723 -3.92 -30.39 -26.31
CA HIS A 723 -5.09 -30.06 -25.49
C HIS A 723 -6.36 -29.83 -26.32
N LEU A 724 -6.26 -29.10 -27.44
CA LEU A 724 -7.38 -28.93 -28.37
C LEU A 724 -7.93 -30.26 -28.88
N SER A 725 -7.03 -31.16 -29.31
CA SER A 725 -7.42 -32.48 -29.83
C SER A 725 -8.08 -33.35 -28.77
N GLU A 726 -7.63 -33.26 -27.52
CA GLU A 726 -8.20 -33.99 -26.38
C GLU A 726 -9.61 -33.51 -26.04
N VAL A 727 -9.86 -32.20 -26.05
CA VAL A 727 -11.21 -31.64 -25.80
C VAL A 727 -12.19 -32.07 -26.89
N VAL A 728 -11.77 -32.07 -28.16
CA VAL A 728 -12.60 -32.55 -29.27
C VAL A 728 -12.85 -34.06 -29.17
N ALA A 729 -11.83 -34.84 -28.82
CA ALA A 729 -11.96 -36.29 -28.59
C ALA A 729 -12.92 -36.61 -27.42
N ALA A 730 -12.99 -35.73 -26.42
CA ALA A 730 -13.94 -35.82 -25.31
C ALA A 730 -15.37 -35.36 -25.66
N GLY A 731 -15.64 -34.97 -26.91
CA GLY A 731 -16.95 -34.57 -27.40
C GLY A 731 -17.23 -33.07 -27.36
N GLY A 732 -16.23 -32.23 -27.07
CA GLY A 732 -16.35 -30.77 -27.14
C GLY A 732 -16.37 -30.25 -28.57
N THR A 733 -16.99 -29.09 -28.76
CA THR A 733 -16.99 -28.33 -30.03
C THR A 733 -15.64 -27.66 -30.29
N GLN A 734 -15.42 -27.21 -31.53
CA GLN A 734 -14.22 -26.42 -31.88
C GLN A 734 -14.12 -25.13 -31.03
N ASP A 735 -15.24 -24.44 -30.79
CA ASP A 735 -15.29 -23.24 -29.94
C ASP A 735 -14.94 -23.57 -28.48
N GLU A 736 -15.53 -24.63 -27.92
CA GLU A 736 -15.23 -25.07 -26.55
C GLU A 736 -13.76 -25.49 -26.40
N SER A 737 -13.20 -26.18 -27.40
CA SER A 737 -11.78 -26.53 -27.41
C SER A 737 -10.90 -25.28 -27.39
N MET A 738 -11.19 -24.28 -28.23
CA MET A 738 -10.39 -23.06 -28.31
C MET A 738 -10.54 -22.18 -27.06
N GLN A 739 -11.73 -22.12 -26.47
CA GLN A 739 -11.94 -21.44 -25.18
C GLN A 739 -11.17 -22.14 -24.06
N SER A 740 -11.15 -23.47 -24.04
CA SER A 740 -10.37 -24.25 -23.08
C SER A 740 -8.85 -24.03 -23.25
N ALA A 741 -8.35 -24.00 -24.50
CA ALA A 741 -6.95 -23.66 -24.78
C ALA A 741 -6.59 -22.23 -24.38
N PHE A 742 -7.49 -21.25 -24.58
CA PHE A 742 -7.31 -19.90 -24.06
C PHE A 742 -7.18 -19.90 -22.53
N VAL A 743 -8.04 -20.63 -21.82
CA VAL A 743 -7.97 -20.73 -20.35
C VAL A 743 -6.65 -21.37 -19.90
N ALA A 744 -6.20 -22.42 -20.56
CA ALA A 744 -4.90 -23.05 -20.27
C ALA A 744 -3.73 -22.08 -20.48
N ALA A 745 -3.72 -21.32 -21.58
CA ALA A 745 -2.70 -20.31 -21.85
C ALA A 745 -2.77 -19.13 -20.85
N CYS A 746 -3.96 -18.64 -20.53
CA CYS A 746 -4.20 -17.53 -19.61
C CYS A 746 -3.86 -17.86 -18.15
N THR A 747 -4.02 -19.11 -17.73
CA THR A 747 -3.67 -19.57 -16.38
C THR A 747 -2.21 -20.04 -16.26
N SER A 748 -1.46 -20.09 -17.36
CA SER A 748 -0.06 -20.52 -17.37
C SER A 748 0.84 -19.62 -16.51
N PRO A 749 2.00 -20.11 -16.03
CA PRO A 749 2.98 -19.29 -15.32
C PRO A 749 3.46 -18.06 -16.12
N ASP A 750 3.37 -18.08 -17.44
CA ASP A 750 3.82 -16.99 -18.31
C ASP A 750 2.89 -15.76 -18.31
N VAL A 751 1.66 -15.96 -17.87
CA VAL A 751 0.66 -14.91 -17.69
C VAL A 751 0.45 -14.61 -16.22
N SER A 752 0.42 -15.67 -15.39
CA SER A 752 0.07 -15.59 -13.97
C SER A 752 1.25 -15.45 -13.02
N GLY A 753 2.48 -15.63 -13.50
CA GLY A 753 3.70 -15.38 -12.75
C GLY A 753 4.16 -13.93 -12.91
N ALA A 754 4.66 -13.35 -11.82
CA ALA A 754 5.53 -12.18 -11.81
C ALA A 754 6.92 -12.64 -11.33
N GLY A 755 7.48 -13.63 -12.03
CA GLY A 755 8.63 -14.40 -11.59
C GLY A 755 8.90 -15.58 -12.49
N LEU A 756 9.87 -16.40 -12.10
CA LEU A 756 10.85 -17.04 -12.98
C LEU A 756 10.46 -18.39 -13.53
#